data_AF-A0A6P6HAJ6-F1
#
_entry.id   AF-A0A6P6HAJ6-F1
#
_cell.length_a   1.000
_cell.length_b   1.000
_cell.length_c   1.000
_cell.angle_alpha   90.00
_cell.angle_beta   90.00
_cell.angle_gamma   90.00
#
_symmetry.space_group_name_H-M   'P 1'
#
loop_
_entity.id
_entity.type
_entity.pdbx_description
1 polymer ?
#
loop_
_entity_poly.entity_id
_entity_poly.type
_entity_poly.pdbx_seq_one_letter_code
_entity_poly.pdbx_strand_id
1 'polypeptide(L)'
;MEEMSPLDAAQECLGTQLPSMEDRMECASPEPRPLQDNGSFLWLSMMSQRVGDDNPSSLDTNEPEMEPENMREKFFRNLAVLLENKSNNTKIFSKAKYCQLIQEVKEAKAKARKESVDYRRLARFDVILVQGNEKLIEAINGDTDKVRYYLHSEELFDILHNTHLSIGHGGRTRMEKELQAKYKNITKEVIMLYLTLCGPCQQKHSKLKKVITSKPIKEVSSRCQVDIIDMQLNPDGEYKFIMHYQDLRTKLSFLRSLKSKRPKEVAHALLDIFTIIGAPSVLQSDNGREFSSQIVYELSNIWPELKIVHGKPQPCQSQSSMNQINDDIQNRIISWMQTNNSSHWAEFLWFIQMIQNQPYHRGMQPNPFEGTFSSEAKPGLCHPQLTEELIASPNPESEFEPADKELENPPGAQYEENVETGTDSSDIEENLSITPTVAMKNPPESRLKFLSCVVCKKECSGTNSCISCDASVHAVCGVPSPHGTAGYHHRITCSLCYETTTMKRKHDEIQRSLTGQPSKMLKPSETPFSSDKVGDWMAKRASLDLFVKKKHSLSESGGRSRRNGKGGSQPEEAKGRRVHTGFTRKYDPSYIEFGFIAVIDGEVLKPQCIICGDILANEAMKPSKLKRHLYSKHKEMSSQPKEFFERKSSELKSPPKQVLSVSHININALRASYKVALPVAKSKTPYTIAETLVKDCIKEVCLEMLGESAAKKVAQVPLSNDTIARRIQELASDMEDQLIEQIKEAKYFSLQLDECRDIANMIVLLVYVRFEHDDDIKEEFFFSASLPTNTTSSELCEAVKNYVVNKCGLQFQFCVGLCSDGAASMTGRRSEVVAQIKELAPECKITHCFIHREGLAMKKISAELNSVLTDTVKIVNYVKSNALNSRLFSLLCDNMEADHKQLLLHAEMRWLSRGKVLSRMFEIRNELLVFLQSKKPVWSQLFKDVNWTARLAYLSDIFSIFNDLNVSMQGKNATCFSMADKIEGQKQKLEAWRNRVSVNCYDMFHNLTTIIHEVGNDLDIVYLRKVINEHLTNLLDCFELYFPSKEDPRIGNSWIQNPFLSSKDNLNLTVTLQDNLLKLAADEGLKMNFENTASLPSFWIKVKNEYPELAEVALKSLLLFPSTSLCETGFSTLSVIKTKHRNSLNIHYPLRVALSSIQPRLDKLTSKKQAHLSH
;
A
#
# COMPACT_ATOMS: atom_id res chain seq x y z
N MET A 1 -62.07 -19.02 -47.75
CA MET A 1 -61.80 -19.11 -49.19
C MET A 1 -60.30 -19.07 -49.35
N GLU A 2 -59.59 -20.06 -49.84
CA GLU A 2 -59.85 -21.41 -50.36
C GLU A 2 -58.40 -21.94 -50.52
N GLU A 3 -57.99 -23.04 -49.90
CA GLU A 3 -58.21 -24.42 -50.33
C GLU A 3 -57.47 -24.81 -51.64
N MET A 4 -56.90 -26.03 -51.57
CA MET A 4 -56.54 -26.97 -52.63
C MET A 4 -55.07 -27.05 -53.10
N SER A 5 -54.32 -28.14 -52.84
CA SER A 5 -54.43 -29.59 -53.22
C SER A 5 -53.46 -29.89 -54.41
N PRO A 6 -53.24 -31.16 -54.82
CA PRO A 6 -52.39 -32.19 -54.20
C PRO A 6 -51.46 -32.85 -55.25
N LEU A 7 -50.72 -33.92 -54.92
CA LEU A 7 -50.29 -34.93 -55.91
C LEU A 7 -49.84 -36.24 -55.24
N ASP A 8 -50.29 -37.35 -55.82
CA ASP A 8 -50.19 -38.75 -55.37
C ASP A 8 -49.02 -39.53 -56.03
N ALA A 9 -48.54 -40.51 -55.26
CA ALA A 9 -48.16 -41.90 -55.60
C ALA A 9 -46.92 -42.31 -56.45
N ALA A 10 -46.17 -43.24 -55.82
CA ALA A 10 -45.65 -44.55 -56.32
C ALA A 10 -44.18 -44.73 -56.83
N GLN A 11 -43.39 -45.42 -55.99
CA GLN A 11 -42.73 -46.74 -56.21
C GLN A 11 -41.32 -46.89 -56.87
N GLU A 12 -40.42 -47.51 -56.07
CA GLU A 12 -39.30 -48.46 -56.34
C GLU A 12 -37.91 -48.11 -56.97
N CYS A 13 -36.88 -48.39 -56.15
CA CYS A 13 -35.63 -49.15 -56.35
C CYS A 13 -34.45 -48.72 -57.27
N LEU A 14 -33.29 -48.57 -56.59
CA LEU A 14 -31.92 -49.06 -56.88
C LEU A 14 -31.06 -48.43 -58.01
N GLY A 15 -29.86 -47.98 -57.61
CA GLY A 15 -28.63 -48.27 -58.38
C GLY A 15 -27.66 -47.11 -58.65
N THR A 16 -26.68 -46.94 -57.75
CA THR A 16 -25.23 -46.78 -57.99
C THR A 16 -24.72 -46.13 -59.31
N GLN A 17 -24.02 -44.99 -59.20
CA GLN A 17 -22.58 -44.80 -59.52
C GLN A 17 -22.20 -43.32 -59.76
N LEU A 18 -21.02 -42.95 -59.26
CA LEU A 18 -20.25 -41.73 -59.55
C LEU A 18 -20.05 -41.50 -61.06
N PRO A 19 -19.71 -40.26 -61.48
CA PRO A 19 -18.30 -40.01 -61.81
C PRO A 19 -17.77 -38.59 -61.50
N SER A 20 -16.44 -38.56 -61.49
CA SER A 20 -15.49 -37.44 -61.58
C SER A 20 -15.72 -36.48 -62.77
N MET A 21 -15.31 -35.22 -62.64
CA MET A 21 -14.11 -34.65 -63.29
C MET A 21 -14.01 -33.11 -63.13
N GLU A 22 -12.75 -32.67 -63.18
CA GLU A 22 -12.20 -31.31 -63.28
C GLU A 22 -12.88 -30.47 -64.40
N ASP A 23 -12.84 -29.13 -64.50
CA ASP A 23 -11.64 -28.29 -64.50
C ASP A 23 -12.01 -26.78 -64.68
N ARG A 24 -11.11 -25.87 -64.23
CA ARG A 24 -10.92 -24.42 -64.61
C ARG A 24 -12.01 -23.38 -64.22
N MET A 25 -11.73 -22.11 -63.88
CA MET A 25 -10.58 -21.22 -64.07
C MET A 25 -10.68 -19.96 -63.15
N GLU A 26 -9.55 -19.27 -63.01
CA GLU A 26 -9.33 -17.84 -62.67
C GLU A 26 -8.90 -17.39 -61.26
N CYS A 27 -7.76 -16.69 -61.27
CA CYS A 27 -7.05 -16.02 -60.18
C CYS A 27 -7.45 -14.54 -60.10
N ALA A 28 -7.55 -13.97 -58.89
CA ALA A 28 -7.05 -12.63 -58.57
C ALA A 28 -6.98 -12.39 -57.05
N SER A 29 -5.90 -11.75 -56.62
CA SER A 29 -5.43 -11.48 -55.24
C SER A 29 -6.30 -10.51 -54.42
N PRO A 30 -6.07 -10.43 -53.09
CA PRO A 30 -5.62 -9.16 -52.51
C PRO A 30 -4.49 -9.25 -51.46
N GLU A 31 -3.96 -8.07 -51.16
CA GLU A 31 -2.72 -7.68 -50.48
C GLU A 31 -2.55 -8.02 -48.97
N PRO A 32 -1.32 -7.87 -48.40
CA PRO A 32 -0.99 -8.21 -47.02
C PRO A 32 -0.75 -7.02 -46.07
N ARG A 33 -1.10 -7.18 -44.77
CA ARG A 33 -0.41 -6.75 -43.51
C ARG A 33 -1.40 -6.78 -42.32
N PRO A 34 -0.98 -6.82 -41.03
CA PRO A 34 0.22 -7.39 -40.41
C PRO A 34 -0.12 -8.38 -39.25
N LEU A 35 0.66 -9.45 -39.11
CA LEU A 35 0.60 -10.36 -37.95
C LEU A 35 1.35 -9.74 -36.76
N GLN A 36 0.61 -9.44 -35.69
CA GLN A 36 1.19 -9.21 -34.37
C GLN A 36 1.61 -10.55 -33.75
N ASP A 37 2.91 -10.62 -33.48
CA ASP A 37 3.58 -11.70 -32.78
C ASP A 37 3.23 -11.65 -31.28
N ASN A 38 2.54 -12.66 -30.77
CA ASN A 38 2.35 -12.90 -29.34
C ASN A 38 2.03 -14.38 -29.12
N GLY A 39 3.03 -15.20 -28.81
CA GLY A 39 2.76 -16.49 -28.17
C GLY A 39 3.82 -17.56 -28.29
N SER A 40 4.92 -17.46 -27.55
CA SER A 40 5.82 -18.60 -27.33
C SER A 40 6.13 -18.82 -25.85
N PHE A 41 5.15 -19.19 -25.01
CA PHE A 41 5.46 -19.68 -23.65
C PHE A 41 4.42 -20.64 -23.00
N LEU A 42 3.52 -21.26 -23.78
CA LEU A 42 2.43 -22.10 -23.22
C LEU A 42 2.49 -23.61 -23.51
N TRP A 43 3.47 -24.13 -24.26
CA TRP A 43 3.44 -25.55 -24.65
C TRP A 43 4.01 -26.52 -23.58
N LEU A 44 4.89 -26.09 -22.66
CA LEU A 44 5.58 -27.04 -21.77
C LEU A 44 4.79 -27.57 -20.56
N SER A 45 3.49 -27.24 -20.41
CA SER A 45 2.69 -27.66 -19.26
C SER A 45 1.70 -28.79 -19.53
N MET A 46 1.53 -29.26 -20.78
CA MET A 46 0.42 -30.17 -21.16
C MET A 46 0.75 -31.66 -21.25
N MET A 47 1.94 -32.14 -20.88
CA MET A 47 2.37 -33.54 -21.08
C MET A 47 2.55 -34.38 -19.79
N SER A 48 1.80 -34.12 -18.70
CA SER A 48 1.89 -34.97 -17.48
C SER A 48 0.55 -35.37 -16.85
N GLN A 49 -0.53 -35.47 -17.63
CA GLN A 49 -1.79 -36.04 -17.14
C GLN A 49 -2.45 -36.93 -18.19
N ARG A 50 -1.96 -38.16 -18.33
CA ARG A 50 -2.75 -39.35 -18.69
C ARG A 50 -2.05 -40.57 -18.08
N VAL A 51 -2.67 -41.18 -17.07
CA VAL A 51 -2.85 -42.63 -16.78
C VAL A 51 -3.51 -42.69 -15.40
N GLY A 52 -4.57 -43.50 -15.30
CA GLY A 52 -5.62 -43.44 -14.27
C GLY A 52 -5.25 -44.00 -12.90
N ASP A 53 -6.20 -43.77 -11.98
CA ASP A 53 -6.31 -44.37 -10.65
C ASP A 53 -6.29 -45.89 -10.72
N ASP A 54 -5.46 -46.52 -9.89
CA ASP A 54 -5.79 -47.74 -9.16
C ASP A 54 -4.85 -47.85 -7.95
N ASN A 55 -5.44 -48.12 -6.78
CA ASN A 55 -4.75 -48.37 -5.51
C ASN A 55 -4.94 -49.86 -5.23
N PRO A 56 -3.89 -50.63 -4.87
CA PRO A 56 -3.76 -50.96 -3.46
C PRO A 56 -2.33 -51.12 -2.92
N SER A 57 -2.28 -51.01 -1.61
CA SER A 57 -1.22 -51.28 -0.63
C SER A 57 -0.43 -52.59 -0.77
N SER A 58 0.89 -52.54 -0.55
CA SER A 58 1.64 -53.43 0.36
C SER A 58 3.10 -52.98 0.54
N LEU A 59 3.69 -53.30 1.70
CA LEU A 59 5.11 -53.22 2.05
C LEU A 59 5.99 -53.91 0.97
N ASP A 60 7.26 -53.59 0.71
CA ASP A 60 8.39 -53.53 1.63
C ASP A 60 9.65 -52.91 0.95
N THR A 61 10.64 -52.65 1.79
CA THR A 61 12.04 -52.20 1.67
C THR A 61 12.91 -52.42 0.38
N ASN A 62 13.83 -51.44 0.16
CA ASN A 62 15.14 -51.44 -0.55
C ASN A 62 15.21 -51.62 -2.09
N GLU A 63 15.86 -50.70 -2.82
CA GLU A 63 16.88 -50.93 -3.90
C GLU A 63 17.33 -49.65 -4.69
N PRO A 64 18.44 -49.65 -5.49
CA PRO A 64 19.58 -48.72 -5.35
C PRO A 64 19.76 -47.65 -6.48
N GLU A 65 20.94 -46.99 -6.46
CA GLU A 65 21.43 -45.93 -7.34
C GLU A 65 21.13 -46.11 -8.85
N MET A 66 20.83 -44.99 -9.52
CA MET A 66 20.33 -44.97 -10.91
C MET A 66 21.49 -45.03 -11.93
N GLU A 67 21.65 -46.17 -12.60
CA GLU A 67 22.65 -46.44 -13.66
C GLU A 67 22.58 -45.45 -14.87
N PRO A 68 23.72 -44.98 -15.43
CA PRO A 68 23.79 -43.99 -16.51
C PRO A 68 23.17 -44.42 -17.85
N GLU A 69 23.05 -45.73 -18.12
CA GLU A 69 22.50 -46.26 -19.38
C GLU A 69 21.01 -45.93 -19.55
N ASN A 70 20.25 -45.84 -18.45
CA ASN A 70 18.83 -45.48 -18.42
C ASN A 70 18.60 -44.00 -18.82
N MET A 71 19.56 -43.11 -18.56
CA MET A 71 19.46 -41.68 -18.89
C MET A 71 19.63 -41.43 -20.39
N ARG A 72 20.53 -42.17 -21.03
CA ARG A 72 20.84 -42.04 -22.47
C ARG A 72 19.63 -42.41 -23.33
N GLU A 73 18.97 -43.53 -23.01
CA GLU A 73 17.75 -43.95 -23.72
C GLU A 73 16.59 -42.96 -23.55
N LYS A 74 16.36 -42.48 -22.32
CA LYS A 74 15.33 -41.47 -22.03
C LYS A 74 15.57 -40.16 -22.78
N PHE A 75 16.84 -39.75 -22.90
CA PHE A 75 17.21 -38.55 -23.66
C PHE A 75 16.88 -38.69 -25.13
N PHE A 76 17.27 -39.79 -25.78
CA PHE A 76 17.00 -39.99 -27.21
C PHE A 76 15.52 -40.17 -27.52
N ARG A 77 14.75 -40.82 -26.63
CA ARG A 77 13.29 -40.93 -26.75
C ARG A 77 12.60 -39.55 -26.74
N ASN A 78 12.99 -38.70 -25.78
CA ASN A 78 12.42 -37.35 -25.69
C ASN A 78 12.91 -36.44 -26.82
N LEU A 79 14.13 -36.66 -27.31
CA LEU A 79 14.68 -35.93 -28.46
C LEU A 79 13.91 -36.27 -29.74
N ALA A 80 13.51 -37.53 -29.94
CA ALA A 80 12.67 -37.94 -31.07
C ALA A 80 11.31 -37.23 -31.06
N VAL A 81 10.62 -37.19 -29.90
CA VAL A 81 9.36 -36.46 -29.73
C VAL A 81 9.52 -34.95 -30.00
N LEU A 82 10.65 -34.37 -29.59
CA LEU A 82 10.95 -32.96 -29.86
C LEU A 82 11.15 -32.68 -31.36
N LEU A 83 11.72 -33.64 -32.10
CA LEU A 83 11.93 -33.54 -33.55
C LEU A 83 10.64 -33.75 -34.36
N GLU A 84 9.75 -34.67 -33.95
CA GLU A 84 8.46 -34.91 -34.63
C GLU A 84 7.52 -33.70 -34.57
N ASN A 85 7.49 -32.98 -33.44
CA ASN A 85 6.63 -31.81 -33.25
C ASN A 85 7.10 -30.55 -34.00
N LYS A 86 8.28 -30.57 -34.62
CA LYS A 86 8.86 -29.45 -35.37
C LYS A 86 9.31 -29.93 -36.74
N SER A 87 8.36 -30.05 -37.66
CA SER A 87 8.51 -30.66 -38.99
C SER A 87 9.50 -29.99 -39.97
N ASN A 88 10.42 -29.10 -39.55
CA ASN A 88 11.48 -28.54 -40.40
C ASN A 88 12.68 -27.93 -39.64
N ASN A 89 13.15 -28.54 -38.54
CA ASN A 89 14.25 -27.95 -37.75
C ASN A 89 15.65 -28.26 -38.35
N THR A 90 16.24 -27.31 -39.10
CA THR A 90 17.50 -27.48 -39.87
C THR A 90 18.79 -27.57 -39.04
N LYS A 91 18.73 -27.69 -37.71
CA LYS A 91 19.91 -27.59 -36.82
C LYS A 91 20.39 -28.92 -36.25
N ILE A 92 19.55 -29.94 -36.13
CA ILE A 92 19.97 -31.27 -35.63
C ILE A 92 20.06 -32.21 -36.83
N PHE A 93 21.24 -32.83 -37.02
CA PHE A 93 21.49 -33.72 -38.14
C PHE A 93 21.42 -35.18 -37.68
N SER A 94 20.69 -36.01 -38.41
CA SER A 94 20.86 -37.46 -38.30
C SER A 94 22.25 -37.84 -38.81
N LYS A 95 22.78 -38.99 -38.37
CA LYS A 95 24.08 -39.48 -38.83
C LYS A 95 24.15 -39.62 -40.36
N ALA A 96 23.09 -40.16 -40.97
CA ALA A 96 22.98 -40.27 -42.43
C ALA A 96 23.06 -38.89 -43.12
N LYS A 97 22.30 -37.89 -42.62
CA LYS A 97 22.32 -36.53 -43.18
C LYS A 97 23.65 -35.82 -42.95
N TYR A 98 24.33 -36.09 -41.83
CA TYR A 98 25.65 -35.55 -41.54
C TYR A 98 26.71 -36.08 -42.50
N CYS A 99 26.74 -37.39 -42.75
CA CYS A 99 27.63 -38.01 -43.73
C CYS A 99 27.33 -37.54 -45.15
N GLN A 100 26.06 -37.41 -45.51
CA GLN A 100 25.64 -36.85 -46.80
C GLN A 100 26.15 -35.42 -46.97
N LEU A 101 26.02 -34.55 -45.96
CA LEU A 101 26.52 -33.18 -46.02
C LEU A 101 28.04 -33.10 -46.18
N ILE A 102 28.80 -34.00 -45.54
CA ILE A 102 30.26 -34.08 -45.71
C ILE A 102 30.60 -34.41 -47.18
N GLN A 103 29.91 -35.40 -47.75
CA GLN A 103 30.12 -35.79 -49.15
C GLN A 103 29.74 -34.66 -50.11
N GLU A 104 28.58 -34.03 -49.92
CA GLU A 104 28.10 -32.91 -50.75
C GLU A 104 29.03 -31.68 -50.66
N VAL A 105 29.62 -31.40 -49.49
CA VAL A 105 30.62 -30.32 -49.35
C VAL A 105 31.89 -30.63 -50.13
N LYS A 106 32.36 -31.89 -50.10
CA LYS A 106 33.53 -32.32 -50.87
C LYS A 106 33.28 -32.27 -52.37
N GLU A 107 32.12 -32.75 -52.82
CA GLU A 107 31.69 -32.67 -54.21
C GLU A 107 31.60 -31.20 -54.66
N ALA A 108 30.99 -30.32 -53.86
CA ALA A 108 30.92 -28.88 -54.14
C ALA A 108 32.30 -28.22 -54.19
N LYS A 109 33.28 -28.67 -53.39
CA LYS A 109 34.68 -28.21 -53.48
C LYS A 109 35.39 -28.68 -54.75
N ALA A 110 35.16 -29.93 -55.16
CA ALA A 110 35.79 -30.55 -56.33
C ALA A 110 35.18 -30.09 -57.67
N LYS A 111 33.94 -29.57 -57.68
CA LYS A 111 33.23 -29.14 -58.88
C LYS A 111 33.86 -27.88 -59.51
N ALA A 112 34.19 -27.96 -60.81
CA ALA A 112 34.84 -26.87 -61.57
C ALA A 112 33.90 -25.68 -61.86
N ARG A 113 32.61 -25.95 -62.16
CA ARG A 113 31.54 -24.94 -62.25
C ARG A 113 30.55 -25.14 -61.11
N LYS A 114 30.47 -24.16 -60.19
CA LYS A 114 29.65 -24.22 -58.98
C LYS A 114 28.25 -23.65 -59.24
N GLU A 115 27.22 -24.32 -58.75
CA GLU A 115 25.83 -23.84 -58.79
C GLU A 115 25.49 -23.00 -57.55
N SER A 116 24.36 -22.28 -57.57
CA SER A 116 23.90 -21.45 -56.45
C SER A 116 23.81 -22.21 -55.12
N VAL A 117 23.50 -23.51 -55.16
CA VAL A 117 23.42 -24.37 -53.97
C VAL A 117 24.82 -24.68 -53.42
N ASP A 118 25.82 -24.87 -54.30
CA ASP A 118 27.20 -25.15 -53.92
C ASP A 118 27.83 -23.95 -53.20
N TYR A 119 27.60 -22.72 -53.70
CA TYR A 119 28.04 -21.51 -53.02
C TYR A 119 27.40 -21.35 -51.64
N ARG A 120 26.08 -21.60 -51.51
CA ARG A 120 25.38 -21.53 -50.23
C ARG A 120 25.87 -22.59 -49.23
N ARG A 121 26.25 -23.78 -49.72
CA ARG A 121 26.76 -24.87 -48.89
C ARG A 121 28.19 -24.57 -48.40
N LEU A 122 29.09 -24.13 -49.29
CA LEU A 122 30.47 -23.76 -48.97
C LEU A 122 30.58 -22.50 -48.09
N ALA A 123 29.61 -21.59 -48.15
CA ALA A 123 29.54 -20.45 -47.24
C ALA A 123 29.18 -20.84 -45.78
N ARG A 124 28.63 -22.03 -45.57
CA ARG A 124 28.09 -22.48 -44.27
C ARG A 124 28.86 -23.62 -43.64
N PHE A 125 29.43 -24.49 -44.46
CA PHE A 125 30.05 -25.74 -44.03
C PHE A 125 31.43 -25.92 -44.66
N ASP A 126 32.35 -26.46 -43.86
CA ASP A 126 33.64 -26.94 -44.29
C ASP A 126 33.92 -28.32 -43.64
N VAL A 127 34.89 -29.08 -44.16
CA VAL A 127 35.25 -30.42 -43.67
C VAL A 127 36.72 -30.43 -43.33
N ILE A 128 37.03 -30.88 -42.11
CA ILE A 128 38.40 -31.06 -41.61
C ILE A 128 38.62 -32.53 -41.22
N LEU A 129 39.84 -33.01 -41.43
CA LEU A 129 40.27 -34.33 -40.96
C LEU A 129 40.84 -34.19 -39.54
N VAL A 130 40.21 -34.84 -38.56
CA VAL A 130 40.71 -34.90 -37.17
C VAL A 130 40.90 -36.37 -36.79
N GLN A 131 42.14 -36.77 -36.53
CA GLN A 131 42.50 -38.14 -36.13
C GLN A 131 41.98 -39.23 -37.11
N GLY A 132 42.04 -38.97 -38.42
CA GLY A 132 41.57 -39.90 -39.45
C GLY A 132 40.06 -39.90 -39.70
N ASN A 133 39.27 -39.15 -38.91
CA ASN A 133 37.83 -39.02 -39.10
C ASN A 133 37.45 -37.66 -39.69
N GLU A 134 36.52 -37.66 -40.63
CA GLU A 134 36.03 -36.45 -41.29
C GLU A 134 34.95 -35.79 -40.44
N LYS A 135 35.17 -34.53 -40.06
CA LYS A 135 34.23 -33.76 -39.24
C LYS A 135 33.83 -32.49 -39.96
N LEU A 136 32.53 -32.18 -39.90
CA LEU A 136 31.91 -30.99 -40.45
C LEU A 136 32.10 -29.81 -39.49
N ILE A 137 32.57 -28.68 -40.01
CA ILE A 137 32.85 -27.44 -39.27
C ILE A 137 32.15 -26.24 -39.92
N GLU A 138 32.06 -25.14 -39.17
CA GLU A 138 31.65 -23.83 -39.71
C GLU A 138 32.71 -23.31 -40.68
N ALA A 139 32.28 -22.81 -41.85
CA ALA A 139 33.19 -22.26 -42.86
C ALA A 139 34.03 -21.12 -42.25
N ILE A 140 35.35 -21.24 -42.33
CA ILE A 140 36.29 -20.30 -41.72
C ILE A 140 36.42 -19.07 -42.64
N ASN A 141 35.66 -18.02 -42.34
CA ASN A 141 35.85 -16.70 -42.95
C ASN A 141 36.83 -15.92 -42.06
N GLY A 142 37.98 -15.53 -42.62
CA GLY A 142 39.14 -15.00 -41.87
C GLY A 142 38.79 -13.89 -40.88
N ASP A 143 38.95 -14.21 -39.58
CA ASP A 143 39.33 -13.34 -38.45
C ASP A 143 39.09 -13.99 -37.06
N THR A 144 38.68 -15.27 -37.01
CA THR A 144 38.58 -15.99 -35.73
C THR A 144 39.32 -17.33 -35.74
N ASP A 145 40.33 -17.46 -34.89
CA ASP A 145 41.13 -18.69 -34.64
C ASP A 145 40.35 -19.86 -34.00
N LYS A 146 39.01 -19.78 -33.93
CA LYS A 146 38.16 -20.73 -33.22
C LYS A 146 37.27 -21.52 -34.18
N VAL A 147 37.72 -22.73 -34.52
CA VAL A 147 36.94 -23.70 -35.31
C VAL A 147 35.77 -24.22 -34.48
N ARG A 148 34.55 -24.09 -35.00
CA ARG A 148 33.32 -24.66 -34.40
C ARG A 148 32.85 -25.87 -35.18
N TYR A 149 32.56 -26.95 -34.45
CA TYR A 149 32.16 -28.24 -35.03
C TYR A 149 30.63 -28.38 -35.12
N TYR A 150 30.16 -29.14 -36.10
CA TYR A 150 28.80 -29.66 -36.17
C TYR A 150 28.77 -31.11 -35.66
N LEU A 151 27.73 -31.44 -34.89
CA LEU A 151 27.51 -32.77 -34.31
C LEU A 151 26.31 -33.46 -34.95
N HIS A 152 26.38 -34.79 -35.06
CA HIS A 152 25.20 -35.61 -35.37
C HIS A 152 24.48 -36.04 -34.09
N SER A 153 23.21 -36.44 -34.24
CA SER A 153 22.32 -36.74 -33.12
C SER A 153 22.90 -37.73 -32.11
N GLU A 154 23.54 -38.81 -32.56
CA GLU A 154 24.11 -39.86 -31.68
C GLU A 154 25.24 -39.35 -30.76
N GLU A 155 25.99 -38.31 -31.13
CA GLU A 155 27.09 -37.75 -30.31
C GLU A 155 26.60 -36.70 -29.29
N LEU A 156 25.33 -36.27 -29.36
CA LEU A 156 24.82 -35.17 -28.54
C LEU A 156 24.81 -35.50 -27.05
N PHE A 157 24.36 -36.69 -26.67
CA PHE A 157 24.24 -37.04 -25.25
C PHE A 157 25.60 -37.06 -24.56
N ASP A 158 26.58 -37.74 -25.16
CA ASP A 158 27.90 -37.94 -24.57
C ASP A 158 28.65 -36.60 -24.41
N ILE A 159 28.50 -35.69 -25.39
CA ILE A 159 29.10 -34.35 -25.33
C ILE A 159 28.43 -33.48 -24.26
N LEU A 160 27.09 -33.53 -24.15
CA LEU A 160 26.37 -32.82 -23.10
C LEU A 160 26.73 -33.35 -21.71
N HIS A 161 26.80 -34.67 -21.57
CA HIS A 161 27.14 -35.34 -20.31
C HIS A 161 28.56 -34.98 -19.85
N ASN A 162 29.55 -35.15 -20.72
CA ASN A 162 30.94 -34.84 -20.39
C ASN A 162 31.14 -33.35 -20.08
N THR A 163 30.55 -32.45 -20.87
CA THR A 163 30.64 -31.00 -20.62
C THR A 163 29.96 -30.62 -19.31
N HIS A 164 28.83 -31.24 -19.00
CA HIS A 164 28.09 -30.99 -17.77
C HIS A 164 28.86 -31.41 -16.51
N LEU A 165 29.52 -32.58 -16.57
CA LEU A 165 30.40 -33.05 -15.50
C LEU A 165 31.63 -32.17 -15.36
N SER A 166 32.29 -31.79 -16.45
CA SER A 166 33.52 -30.99 -16.40
C SER A 166 33.33 -29.59 -15.80
N ILE A 167 32.13 -29.01 -15.93
CA ILE A 167 31.80 -27.71 -15.33
C ILE A 167 31.20 -27.83 -13.91
N GLY A 168 31.10 -29.04 -13.36
CA GLY A 168 30.60 -29.32 -12.01
C GLY A 168 29.09 -29.13 -11.88
N HIS A 169 28.29 -29.76 -12.74
CA HIS A 169 26.82 -29.62 -12.78
C HIS A 169 26.35 -28.16 -12.97
N GLY A 170 27.04 -27.43 -13.85
CA GLY A 170 26.72 -26.06 -14.18
C GLY A 170 25.34 -25.94 -14.84
N GLY A 171 24.55 -24.95 -14.41
CA GLY A 171 23.23 -24.70 -14.96
C GLY A 171 23.24 -24.25 -16.42
N ARG A 172 22.05 -24.06 -16.99
CA ARG A 172 21.80 -23.75 -18.41
C ARG A 172 22.79 -22.74 -19.01
N THR A 173 22.91 -21.56 -18.43
CA THR A 173 23.71 -20.45 -18.98
C THR A 173 25.21 -20.79 -19.07
N ARG A 174 25.71 -21.62 -18.14
CA ARG A 174 27.11 -22.04 -18.11
C ARG A 174 27.38 -23.14 -19.15
N MET A 175 26.50 -24.14 -19.24
CA MET A 175 26.58 -25.16 -20.30
C MET A 175 26.50 -24.52 -21.69
N GLU A 176 25.58 -23.58 -21.89
CA GLU A 176 25.40 -22.92 -23.18
C GLU A 176 26.67 -22.17 -23.61
N LYS A 177 27.31 -21.43 -22.70
CA LYS A 177 28.55 -20.70 -22.99
C LYS A 177 29.70 -21.62 -23.42
N GLU A 178 29.89 -22.74 -22.73
CA GLU A 178 30.96 -23.71 -23.06
C GLU A 178 30.67 -24.49 -24.35
N LEU A 179 29.42 -24.90 -24.56
CA LEU A 179 29.04 -25.67 -25.74
C LEU A 179 29.05 -24.81 -27.01
N GLN A 180 28.56 -23.56 -26.95
CA GLN A 180 28.59 -22.66 -28.11
C GLN A 180 30.00 -22.16 -28.46
N ALA A 181 30.96 -22.27 -27.55
CA ALA A 181 32.36 -22.01 -27.86
C ALA A 181 32.95 -23.06 -28.81
N LYS A 182 32.49 -24.32 -28.74
CA LYS A 182 33.03 -25.46 -29.51
C LYS A 182 32.11 -25.99 -30.60
N TYR A 183 30.80 -25.89 -30.45
CA TYR A 183 29.81 -26.50 -31.33
C TYR A 183 28.77 -25.50 -31.83
N LYS A 184 28.42 -25.59 -33.12
CA LYS A 184 27.48 -24.63 -33.74
C LYS A 184 26.01 -25.03 -33.61
N ASN A 185 25.71 -26.32 -33.54
CA ASN A 185 24.37 -26.84 -33.77
C ASN A 185 23.66 -27.42 -32.54
N ILE A 186 24.21 -27.21 -31.35
CA ILE A 186 23.54 -27.52 -30.08
C ILE A 186 22.60 -26.36 -29.71
N THR A 187 21.30 -26.65 -29.57
CA THR A 187 20.30 -25.64 -29.21
C THR A 187 20.05 -25.59 -27.70
N LYS A 188 19.52 -24.46 -27.24
CA LYS A 188 19.07 -24.24 -25.85
C LYS A 188 18.09 -25.32 -25.37
N GLU A 189 17.23 -25.79 -26.26
CA GLU A 189 16.18 -26.78 -25.96
C GLU A 189 16.78 -28.15 -25.65
N VAL A 190 17.80 -28.57 -26.41
CA VAL A 190 18.51 -29.84 -26.19
C VAL A 190 19.29 -29.83 -24.87
N ILE A 191 19.92 -28.70 -24.53
CA ILE A 191 20.60 -28.53 -23.23
C ILE A 191 19.60 -28.63 -22.07
N MET A 192 18.44 -27.97 -22.22
CA MET A 192 17.37 -28.05 -21.21
C MET A 192 16.83 -29.47 -21.07
N LEU A 193 16.63 -30.19 -22.17
CA LEU A 193 16.18 -31.58 -22.15
C LEU A 193 17.16 -32.46 -21.36
N TYR A 194 18.47 -32.31 -21.59
CA TYR A 194 19.50 -33.04 -20.85
C TYR A 194 19.50 -32.67 -19.35
N LEU A 195 19.46 -31.37 -19.01
CA LEU A 195 19.42 -30.91 -17.62
C LEU A 195 18.18 -31.42 -16.86
N THR A 196 17.05 -31.60 -17.55
CA THR A 196 15.85 -32.20 -16.97
C THR A 196 15.96 -33.71 -16.74
N LEU A 197 17.01 -34.39 -17.20
CA LEU A 197 17.22 -35.82 -16.94
C LEU A 197 18.34 -36.08 -15.93
N CYS A 198 19.18 -35.08 -15.66
CA CYS A 198 20.28 -35.20 -14.71
C CYS A 198 19.74 -35.16 -13.26
N GLY A 199 19.80 -36.31 -12.56
CA GLY A 199 19.35 -36.45 -11.17
C GLY A 199 19.95 -35.41 -10.20
N PRO A 200 21.28 -35.21 -10.17
CA PRO A 200 21.91 -34.19 -9.31
C PRO A 200 21.43 -32.76 -9.59
N CYS A 201 21.16 -32.42 -10.86
CA CYS A 201 20.62 -31.11 -11.23
C CYS A 201 19.15 -30.97 -10.91
N GLN A 202 18.33 -32.01 -11.11
CA GLN A 202 16.93 -32.01 -10.70
C GLN A 202 16.80 -31.86 -9.18
N GLN A 203 17.66 -32.50 -8.40
CA GLN A 203 17.72 -32.35 -6.94
C GLN A 203 18.09 -30.92 -6.52
N LYS A 204 19.01 -30.26 -7.24
CA LYS A 204 19.30 -28.82 -7.03
C LYS A 204 18.21 -27.88 -7.56
N HIS A 205 17.39 -28.34 -8.51
CA HIS A 205 16.30 -27.58 -9.14
C HIS A 205 14.92 -27.90 -8.56
N SER A 206 14.80 -28.54 -7.40
CA SER A 206 13.53 -28.71 -6.69
C SER A 206 13.02 -27.38 -6.10
N LYS A 207 12.75 -26.39 -6.96
CA LYS A 207 11.79 -25.34 -6.65
C LYS A 207 10.40 -25.94 -6.76
N LEU A 208 9.65 -25.73 -5.70
CA LEU A 208 8.33 -26.27 -5.45
C LEU A 208 7.37 -26.09 -6.62
N LYS A 209 6.89 -27.22 -7.15
CA LYS A 209 5.62 -27.27 -7.88
C LYS A 209 4.54 -26.73 -6.93
N LYS A 210 3.81 -25.68 -7.34
CA LYS A 210 2.55 -25.29 -6.70
C LYS A 210 1.60 -26.49 -6.79
N VAL A 211 1.44 -27.20 -5.67
CA VAL A 211 0.37 -28.17 -5.51
C VAL A 211 -0.89 -27.41 -5.12
N ILE A 212 -1.99 -27.83 -5.75
CA ILE A 212 -3.35 -27.35 -5.60
C ILE A 212 -3.75 -27.35 -4.12
N THR A 213 -4.46 -26.30 -3.72
CA THR A 213 -5.00 -26.02 -2.39
C THR A 213 -5.67 -27.25 -1.77
N SER A 214 -5.21 -27.68 -0.59
CA SER A 214 -5.93 -28.66 0.23
C SER A 214 -7.24 -28.06 0.74
N LYS A 215 -8.30 -28.88 0.79
CA LYS A 215 -9.65 -28.53 1.30
C LYS A 215 -9.59 -27.77 2.64
N PRO A 216 -10.51 -26.82 2.91
CA PRO A 216 -10.55 -26.08 4.16
C PRO A 216 -10.78 -27.01 5.36
N ILE A 217 -10.01 -26.78 6.41
CA ILE A 217 -10.00 -27.53 7.66
C ILE A 217 -11.27 -27.18 8.46
N LYS A 218 -12.02 -28.19 8.90
CA LYS A 218 -13.36 -28.03 9.50
C LYS A 218 -13.35 -27.74 11.03
N GLU A 219 -12.29 -28.08 11.77
CA GLU A 219 -12.26 -28.02 13.25
C GLU A 219 -11.12 -27.14 13.81
N VAL A 220 -11.42 -26.36 14.87
CA VAL A 220 -10.48 -25.49 15.62
C VAL A 220 -9.54 -26.39 16.44
N SER A 221 -8.27 -26.03 16.61
CA SER A 221 -7.26 -26.84 17.31
C SER A 221 -6.86 -28.15 16.62
N SER A 222 -7.19 -28.37 15.35
CA SER A 222 -6.86 -29.64 14.66
C SER A 222 -5.40 -29.74 14.18
N ARG A 223 -4.74 -28.62 13.87
CA ARG A 223 -3.32 -28.56 13.45
C ARG A 223 -2.62 -27.31 13.98
N CYS A 224 -1.50 -27.51 14.67
CA CYS A 224 -0.74 -26.43 15.29
C CYS A 224 0.76 -26.52 14.98
N GLN A 225 1.42 -25.37 15.01
CA GLN A 225 2.84 -25.23 14.69
C GLN A 225 3.60 -24.63 15.89
N VAL A 226 4.79 -25.16 16.16
CA VAL A 226 5.71 -24.73 17.23
C VAL A 226 7.05 -24.36 16.64
N ASP A 227 7.49 -23.14 16.94
CA ASP A 227 8.82 -22.66 16.59
C ASP A 227 9.56 -22.09 17.80
N ILE A 228 10.90 -21.97 17.69
CA ILE A 228 11.78 -21.47 18.75
C ILE A 228 12.63 -20.32 18.23
N ILE A 229 12.37 -19.14 18.76
CA ILE A 229 13.12 -17.91 18.48
C ILE A 229 14.37 -17.89 19.36
N ASP A 230 15.52 -17.56 18.75
CA ASP A 230 16.82 -17.52 19.42
C ASP A 230 17.13 -16.13 19.99
N MET A 231 17.20 -16.03 21.33
CA MET A 231 17.49 -14.80 22.05
C MET A 231 18.84 -14.86 22.80
N GLN A 232 19.74 -15.77 22.43
CA GLN A 232 21.03 -15.94 23.12
C GLN A 232 21.92 -14.69 23.11
N LEU A 233 21.77 -13.82 22.10
CA LEU A 233 22.51 -12.56 22.02
C LEU A 233 22.01 -11.52 23.03
N ASN A 234 20.79 -11.68 23.54
CA ASN A 234 20.15 -10.79 24.51
C ASN A 234 19.37 -11.62 25.56
N PRO A 235 20.03 -12.39 26.45
CA PRO A 235 19.33 -13.26 27.40
C PRO A 235 18.65 -12.44 28.51
N ASP A 236 17.49 -12.91 28.97
CA ASP A 236 16.81 -12.40 30.18
C ASP A 236 17.00 -13.39 31.32
N GLY A 237 18.03 -13.14 32.15
CA GLY A 237 18.43 -14.05 33.21
C GLY A 237 18.80 -15.45 32.66
N GLU A 238 18.03 -16.46 33.05
CA GLU A 238 18.20 -17.85 32.59
C GLU A 238 17.50 -18.14 31.24
N TYR A 239 16.62 -17.25 30.77
CA TYR A 239 15.86 -17.43 29.55
C TYR A 239 16.68 -17.00 28.33
N LYS A 240 16.82 -17.92 27.37
CA LYS A 240 17.65 -17.75 26.16
C LYS A 240 16.86 -17.95 24.88
N PHE A 241 15.64 -18.45 24.97
CA PHE A 241 14.81 -18.80 23.83
C PHE A 241 13.36 -18.41 24.08
N ILE A 242 12.60 -18.20 23.02
CA ILE A 242 11.16 -17.98 23.08
C ILE A 242 10.48 -19.06 22.25
N MET A 243 9.59 -19.82 22.87
CA MET A 243 8.69 -20.72 22.16
C MET A 243 7.51 -19.93 21.62
N HIS A 244 7.25 -20.06 20.32
CA HIS A 244 6.05 -19.55 19.66
C HIS A 244 5.19 -20.73 19.22
N TYR A 245 4.04 -20.89 19.84
CA TYR A 245 3.00 -21.84 19.45
C TYR A 245 1.89 -21.09 18.71
N GLN A 246 1.46 -21.59 17.55
CA GLN A 246 0.38 -20.99 16.77
C GLN A 246 -0.61 -22.04 16.25
N ASP A 247 -1.91 -21.77 16.43
CA ASP A 247 -2.97 -22.53 15.76
C ASP A 247 -3.04 -22.14 14.28
N LEU A 248 -2.97 -23.11 13.37
CA LEU A 248 -2.90 -22.82 11.94
C LEU A 248 -4.23 -22.34 11.34
N ARG A 249 -5.36 -22.63 11.98
CA ARG A 249 -6.71 -22.24 11.55
C ARG A 249 -7.08 -20.86 12.08
N THR A 250 -7.03 -20.65 13.40
CA THR A 250 -7.44 -19.37 14.02
C THR A 250 -6.31 -18.35 14.05
N LYS A 251 -5.06 -18.76 13.84
CA LYS A 251 -3.86 -17.91 14.00
C LYS A 251 -3.63 -17.44 15.43
N LEU A 252 -4.27 -18.10 16.41
CA LEU A 252 -4.07 -17.81 17.84
C LEU A 252 -2.64 -18.17 18.24
N SER A 253 -1.91 -17.20 18.79
CA SER A 253 -0.48 -17.30 19.10
C SER A 253 -0.23 -17.30 20.60
N PHE A 254 0.67 -18.16 21.07
CA PHE A 254 1.15 -18.24 22.44
C PHE A 254 2.67 -18.11 22.47
N LEU A 255 3.18 -17.25 23.37
CA LEU A 255 4.60 -17.00 23.56
C LEU A 255 5.01 -17.45 24.96
N ARG A 256 6.08 -18.25 25.07
CA ARG A 256 6.65 -18.69 26.35
C ARG A 256 8.17 -18.54 26.33
N SER A 257 8.73 -18.02 27.41
CA SER A 257 10.19 -17.99 27.59
C SER A 257 10.71 -19.38 27.97
N LEU A 258 11.85 -19.76 27.40
CA LEU A 258 12.52 -21.04 27.62
C LEU A 258 14.01 -20.81 27.98
N LYS A 259 14.51 -21.63 28.90
CA LYS A 259 15.92 -21.68 29.30
C LYS A 259 16.75 -22.51 28.32
N SER A 260 16.16 -23.56 27.75
CA SER A 260 16.81 -24.41 26.77
C SER A 260 15.90 -24.87 25.62
N LYS A 261 16.51 -25.27 24.50
CA LYS A 261 15.84 -25.89 23.34
C LYS A 261 15.53 -27.38 23.55
N ARG A 262 15.61 -27.91 24.78
CA ARG A 262 15.44 -29.35 25.04
C ARG A 262 13.97 -29.75 24.85
N PRO A 263 13.67 -30.86 24.14
CA PRO A 263 12.30 -31.31 23.90
C PRO A 263 11.44 -31.44 25.16
N LYS A 264 12.04 -31.89 26.27
CA LYS A 264 11.36 -32.00 27.57
C LYS A 264 10.86 -30.66 28.11
N GLU A 265 11.65 -29.61 28.00
CA GLU A 265 11.26 -28.26 28.47
C GLU A 265 10.17 -27.66 27.57
N VAL A 266 10.28 -27.88 26.25
CA VAL A 266 9.27 -27.49 25.28
C VAL A 266 7.95 -28.25 25.53
N ALA A 267 8.01 -29.55 25.84
CA ALA A 267 6.85 -30.36 26.19
C ALA A 267 6.11 -29.82 27.43
N HIS A 268 6.85 -29.43 28.49
CA HIS A 268 6.24 -28.79 29.66
C HIS A 268 5.55 -27.47 29.31
N ALA A 269 6.19 -26.59 28.53
CA ALA A 269 5.59 -25.32 28.12
C ALA A 269 4.37 -25.50 27.20
N LEU A 270 4.33 -26.56 26.39
CA LEU A 270 3.17 -26.92 25.56
C LEU A 270 2.02 -27.49 26.38
N LEU A 271 2.33 -28.26 27.43
CA LEU A 271 1.30 -28.81 28.32
C LEU A 271 0.49 -27.69 28.98
N ASP A 272 1.15 -26.62 29.42
CA ASP A 272 0.49 -25.42 29.97
C ASP A 272 -0.46 -24.76 28.97
N ILE A 273 -0.20 -24.86 27.66
CA ILE A 273 -1.08 -24.33 26.62
C ILE A 273 -2.23 -25.31 26.37
N PHE A 274 -1.94 -26.61 26.26
CA PHE A 274 -2.94 -27.65 25.97
C PHE A 274 -4.00 -27.80 27.05
N THR A 275 -3.67 -27.49 28.30
CA THR A 275 -4.64 -27.46 29.41
C THR A 275 -5.58 -26.25 29.36
N ILE A 276 -5.24 -25.20 28.60
CA ILE A 276 -6.06 -23.99 28.45
C ILE A 276 -6.95 -24.07 27.21
N ILE A 277 -6.41 -24.47 26.05
CA ILE A 277 -7.11 -24.43 24.75
C ILE A 277 -7.44 -25.81 24.15
N GLY A 278 -7.06 -26.88 24.85
CA GLY A 278 -7.12 -28.24 24.35
C GLY A 278 -5.87 -28.64 23.56
N ALA A 279 -5.58 -29.94 23.53
CA ALA A 279 -4.44 -30.48 22.81
C ALA A 279 -4.77 -30.71 21.33
N PRO A 280 -3.83 -30.43 20.40
CA PRO A 280 -4.10 -30.55 18.99
C PRO A 280 -3.96 -31.99 18.48
N SER A 281 -4.70 -32.33 17.42
CA SER A 281 -4.55 -33.66 16.79
C SER A 281 -3.22 -33.81 16.04
N VAL A 282 -2.66 -32.70 15.52
CA VAL A 282 -1.39 -32.69 14.79
C VAL A 282 -0.49 -31.55 15.24
N LEU A 283 0.75 -31.86 15.62
CA LEU A 283 1.78 -30.89 15.99
C LEU A 283 2.91 -30.85 14.95
N GLN A 284 3.29 -29.65 14.51
CA GLN A 284 4.36 -29.41 13.53
C GLN A 284 5.46 -28.53 14.14
N SER A 285 6.72 -28.72 13.73
CA SER A 285 7.82 -27.81 14.07
C SER A 285 8.76 -27.58 12.89
N ASP A 286 9.28 -26.35 12.79
CA ASP A 286 10.26 -25.93 11.79
C ASP A 286 11.69 -26.39 12.11
N ASN A 287 11.95 -26.80 13.36
CA ASN A 287 13.22 -27.40 13.78
C ASN A 287 13.36 -28.89 13.34
N GLY A 288 12.45 -29.36 12.48
CA GLY A 288 12.50 -30.68 11.86
C GLY A 288 11.53 -31.71 12.45
N ARG A 289 11.29 -32.78 11.68
CA ARG A 289 10.37 -33.86 12.07
C ARG A 289 10.85 -34.58 13.34
N GLU A 290 12.15 -34.84 13.44
CA GLU A 290 12.77 -35.52 14.59
C GLU A 290 12.54 -34.75 15.90
N PHE A 291 12.63 -33.42 15.85
CA PHE A 291 12.37 -32.56 17.00
C PHE A 291 10.89 -32.64 17.45
N SER A 292 9.96 -32.62 16.49
CA SER A 292 8.52 -32.79 16.78
C SER A 292 8.20 -34.17 17.36
N SER A 293 8.83 -35.22 16.82
CA SER A 293 8.68 -36.59 17.31
C SER A 293 9.20 -36.74 18.75
N GLN A 294 10.33 -36.10 19.08
CA GLN A 294 10.86 -36.09 20.45
C GLN A 294 9.95 -35.34 21.42
N ILE A 295 9.37 -34.20 21.02
CA ILE A 295 8.40 -33.47 21.85
C ILE A 295 7.15 -34.31 22.10
N VAL A 296 6.60 -34.95 21.05
CA VAL A 296 5.42 -35.82 21.18
C VAL A 296 5.73 -37.03 22.08
N TYR A 297 6.94 -37.59 22.01
CA TYR A 297 7.38 -38.66 22.90
C TYR A 297 7.41 -38.20 24.37
N GLU A 298 8.03 -37.06 24.66
CA GLU A 298 8.06 -36.48 26.01
C GLU A 298 6.64 -36.14 26.52
N LEU A 299 5.78 -35.58 25.68
CA LEU A 299 4.38 -35.31 26.01
C LEU A 299 3.60 -36.60 26.30
N SER A 300 3.84 -37.67 25.55
CA SER A 300 3.19 -38.98 25.76
C SER A 300 3.67 -39.63 27.06
N ASN A 301 4.92 -39.40 27.48
CA ASN A 301 5.42 -39.86 28.77
C ASN A 301 4.78 -39.11 29.94
N ILE A 302 4.48 -37.82 29.76
CA ILE A 302 3.87 -36.97 30.79
C ILE A 302 2.33 -37.18 30.85
N TRP A 303 1.68 -37.33 29.69
CA TRP A 303 0.24 -37.57 29.55
C TRP A 303 -0.02 -38.76 28.60
N PRO A 304 -0.05 -40.01 29.12
CA PRO A 304 -0.13 -41.22 28.29
C PRO A 304 -1.40 -41.36 27.42
N GLU A 305 -2.49 -40.72 27.82
CA GLU A 305 -3.76 -40.72 27.07
C GLU A 305 -3.77 -39.73 25.89
N LEU A 306 -2.77 -38.84 25.82
CA LEU A 306 -2.68 -37.78 24.83
C LEU A 306 -2.16 -38.31 23.48
N LYS A 307 -3.05 -38.42 22.49
CA LYS A 307 -2.72 -38.92 21.15
C LYS A 307 -2.50 -37.79 20.15
N ILE A 308 -1.25 -37.37 19.98
CA ILE A 308 -0.84 -36.33 19.02
C ILE A 308 -0.02 -36.96 17.90
N VAL A 309 -0.33 -36.61 16.65
CA VAL A 309 0.44 -37.04 15.49
C VAL A 309 1.46 -35.95 15.12
N HIS A 310 2.73 -36.30 14.94
CA HIS A 310 3.70 -35.35 14.39
C HIS A 310 3.41 -35.10 12.90
N GLY A 311 3.21 -33.84 12.51
CA GLY A 311 2.83 -33.49 11.14
C GLY A 311 3.96 -33.68 10.11
N LYS A 312 3.60 -33.86 8.83
CA LYS A 312 4.57 -33.85 7.73
C LYS A 312 5.08 -32.40 7.49
N PRO A 313 6.37 -32.19 7.18
CA PRO A 313 6.88 -30.86 6.81
C PRO A 313 6.16 -30.37 5.55
N GLN A 314 5.59 -29.16 5.60
CA GLN A 314 4.82 -28.56 4.51
C GLN A 314 5.72 -27.63 3.68
N PRO A 315 5.56 -27.54 2.35
CA PRO A 315 6.47 -26.74 1.55
C PRO A 315 6.16 -25.23 1.55
N CYS A 316 7.10 -24.44 2.10
CA CYS A 316 7.50 -23.04 1.84
C CYS A 316 6.48 -21.88 1.78
N GLN A 317 5.16 -22.07 1.62
CA GLN A 317 4.20 -20.94 1.64
C GLN A 317 3.67 -20.57 3.04
N SER A 318 3.57 -21.52 3.97
CA SER A 318 3.22 -21.22 5.38
C SER A 318 4.44 -20.82 6.21
N GLN A 319 5.62 -21.38 5.91
CA GLN A 319 6.88 -21.06 6.60
C GLN A 319 7.32 -19.61 6.41
N SER A 320 7.08 -18.99 5.24
CA SER A 320 7.40 -17.57 5.04
C SER A 320 6.55 -16.63 5.88
N SER A 321 5.33 -17.03 6.26
CA SER A 321 4.44 -16.23 7.11
C SER A 321 4.85 -16.29 8.58
N MET A 322 5.25 -17.47 9.09
CA MET A 322 5.64 -17.62 10.49
C MET A 322 7.04 -17.06 10.77
N ASN A 323 7.99 -17.23 9.84
CA ASN A 323 9.32 -16.60 9.98
C ASN A 323 9.22 -15.07 10.00
N GLN A 324 8.36 -14.48 9.15
CA GLN A 324 8.10 -13.05 9.18
C GLN A 324 7.44 -12.60 10.49
N ILE A 325 6.52 -13.40 11.04
CA ILE A 325 5.91 -13.15 12.35
C ILE A 325 6.95 -13.23 13.47
N ASN A 326 7.86 -14.21 13.42
CA ASN A 326 8.92 -14.38 14.42
C ASN A 326 9.93 -13.23 14.37
N ASP A 327 10.30 -12.79 13.16
CA ASP A 327 11.13 -11.60 12.95
C ASP A 327 10.44 -10.34 13.50
N ASP A 328 9.13 -10.19 13.28
CA ASP A 328 8.34 -9.07 13.82
C ASP A 328 8.25 -9.10 15.34
N ILE A 329 8.05 -10.27 15.96
CA ILE A 329 8.06 -10.45 17.42
C ILE A 329 9.42 -10.05 17.98
N GLN A 330 10.51 -10.55 17.37
CA GLN A 330 11.87 -10.24 17.79
C GLN A 330 12.19 -8.74 17.66
N ASN A 331 11.77 -8.09 16.57
CA ASN A 331 11.93 -6.65 16.37
C ASN A 331 11.16 -5.82 17.41
N ARG A 332 9.92 -6.22 17.76
CA ARG A 332 9.14 -5.54 18.82
C ARG A 332 9.80 -5.67 20.18
N ILE A 333 10.33 -6.84 20.52
CA ILE A 333 11.07 -7.07 21.77
C ILE A 333 12.31 -6.17 21.82
N ILE A 334 13.12 -6.16 20.76
CA ILE A 334 14.33 -5.33 20.69
C ILE A 334 14.00 -3.84 20.82
N SER A 335 12.95 -3.36 20.13
CA SER A 335 12.51 -1.97 20.21
C SER A 335 12.03 -1.59 21.61
N TRP A 336 11.28 -2.48 22.28
CA TRP A 336 10.84 -2.27 23.66
C TRP A 336 12.00 -2.23 24.65
N MET A 337 12.98 -3.15 24.51
CA MET A 337 14.18 -3.19 25.35
C MET A 337 14.99 -1.88 25.24
N GLN A 338 15.11 -1.34 24.01
CA GLN A 338 15.78 -0.05 23.76
C GLN A 338 15.01 1.13 24.38
N THR A 339 13.68 1.12 24.27
CA THR A 339 12.83 2.23 24.75
C THR A 339 12.76 2.29 26.28
N ASN A 340 12.69 1.13 26.94
CA ASN A 340 12.55 1.03 28.40
C ASN A 340 13.88 0.84 29.13
N ASN A 341 14.99 0.77 28.39
CA ASN A 341 16.33 0.52 28.93
C ASN A 341 16.38 -0.70 29.87
N SER A 342 15.69 -1.78 29.49
CA SER A 342 15.52 -2.99 30.28
C SER A 342 15.92 -4.22 29.47
N SER A 343 16.56 -5.18 30.13
CA SER A 343 16.87 -6.51 29.57
C SER A 343 15.83 -7.57 29.90
N HIS A 344 14.77 -7.22 30.65
CA HIS A 344 13.76 -8.15 31.15
C HIS A 344 12.61 -8.37 30.16
N TRP A 345 12.90 -8.97 29.00
CA TRP A 345 11.91 -9.19 27.95
C TRP A 345 10.92 -10.34 28.22
N ALA A 346 11.22 -11.26 29.15
CA ALA A 346 10.35 -12.40 29.42
C ALA A 346 8.97 -11.97 29.96
N GLU A 347 8.94 -10.92 30.79
CA GLU A 347 7.69 -10.32 31.31
C GLU A 347 6.91 -9.58 30.21
N PHE A 348 7.61 -9.07 29.19
CA PHE A 348 6.98 -8.35 28.09
C PHE A 348 6.26 -9.28 27.10
N LEU A 349 6.58 -10.58 27.10
CA LEU A 349 5.97 -11.56 26.20
C LEU A 349 4.44 -11.63 26.35
N TRP A 350 3.90 -11.47 27.56
CA TRP A 350 2.46 -11.50 27.81
C TRP A 350 1.73 -10.36 27.08
N PHE A 351 2.33 -9.17 27.03
CA PHE A 351 1.78 -8.02 26.33
C PHE A 351 1.86 -8.17 24.82
N ILE A 352 2.98 -8.70 24.29
CA ILE A 352 3.09 -9.00 22.85
C ILE A 352 2.06 -10.06 22.46
N GLN A 353 1.92 -11.12 23.25
CA GLN A 353 0.93 -12.18 23.01
C GLN A 353 -0.49 -11.58 22.97
N MET A 354 -0.82 -10.67 23.89
CA MET A 354 -2.11 -9.99 23.92
C MET A 354 -2.31 -9.13 22.67
N ILE A 355 -1.34 -8.27 22.30
CA ILE A 355 -1.39 -7.43 21.10
C ILE A 355 -1.55 -8.26 19.82
N GLN A 356 -0.90 -9.43 19.78
CA GLN A 356 -0.93 -10.31 18.62
C GLN A 356 -2.26 -11.05 18.47
N ASN A 357 -2.94 -11.32 19.59
CA ASN A 357 -4.26 -11.97 19.63
C ASN A 357 -5.44 -10.97 19.71
N GLN A 358 -5.17 -9.65 19.67
CA GLN A 358 -6.19 -8.60 19.65
C GLN A 358 -6.74 -8.37 18.22
N PRO A 359 -7.96 -7.81 18.08
CA PRO A 359 -8.59 -7.62 16.77
C PRO A 359 -7.79 -6.66 15.89
N TYR A 360 -7.20 -7.19 14.80
CA TYR A 360 -6.77 -6.37 13.67
C TYR A 360 -7.98 -5.97 12.83
N HIS A 361 -8.14 -4.68 12.58
CA HIS A 361 -9.14 -4.20 11.63
C HIS A 361 -8.83 -4.64 10.18
N ARG A 362 -9.76 -5.44 9.64
CA ARG A 362 -10.21 -5.57 8.24
C ARG A 362 -9.37 -6.47 7.27
N GLY A 363 -9.83 -7.73 7.13
CA GLY A 363 -9.60 -8.58 5.94
C GLY A 363 -10.02 -10.06 6.12
N MET A 364 -11.24 -10.44 5.71
CA MET A 364 -11.76 -11.81 5.42
C MET A 364 -11.22 -13.05 6.20
N GLN A 365 -10.97 -12.95 7.51
CA GLN A 365 -10.92 -14.09 8.44
C GLN A 365 -11.46 -13.66 9.83
N PRO A 366 -12.11 -14.53 10.62
CA PRO A 366 -12.48 -14.25 12.02
C PRO A 366 -11.25 -13.94 12.88
N ASN A 367 -11.39 -13.09 13.89
CA ASN A 367 -10.34 -12.77 14.87
C ASN A 367 -9.83 -14.05 15.57
N PRO A 368 -8.51 -14.25 15.75
CA PRO A 368 -7.97 -15.43 16.45
C PRO A 368 -8.60 -15.72 17.81
N PHE A 369 -8.91 -14.69 18.60
CA PHE A 369 -9.51 -14.85 19.93
C PHE A 369 -11.01 -15.16 19.85
N GLU A 370 -11.74 -14.46 18.98
CA GLU A 370 -13.18 -14.64 18.75
C GLU A 370 -13.49 -16.00 18.10
N GLY A 371 -12.63 -16.46 17.18
CA GLY A 371 -12.75 -17.74 16.50
C GLY A 371 -12.49 -18.96 17.39
N THR A 372 -11.85 -18.78 18.56
CA THR A 372 -11.62 -19.84 19.55
C THR A 372 -12.56 -19.74 20.75
N PHE A 373 -12.87 -18.52 21.25
CA PHE A 373 -13.59 -18.33 22.51
C PHE A 373 -14.99 -17.70 22.38
N SER A 374 -15.45 -17.36 21.17
CA SER A 374 -16.79 -16.78 20.88
C SER A 374 -17.15 -15.52 21.68
N SER A 375 -16.14 -14.83 22.25
CA SER A 375 -16.26 -13.60 23.03
C SER A 375 -15.06 -12.69 22.76
N GLU A 376 -15.26 -11.37 22.82
CA GLU A 376 -14.17 -10.39 22.72
C GLU A 376 -13.31 -10.37 24.00
N ALA A 377 -11.99 -10.21 23.85
CA ALA A 377 -11.07 -10.02 24.97
C ALA A 377 -11.21 -8.60 25.54
N LYS A 378 -11.69 -8.46 26.78
CA LYS A 378 -11.84 -7.16 27.46
C LYS A 378 -10.61 -6.84 28.34
N PRO A 379 -9.93 -5.71 28.15
CA PRO A 379 -8.88 -5.26 29.07
C PRO A 379 -9.53 -4.57 30.28
N GLY A 380 -9.94 -5.34 31.29
CA GLY A 380 -10.41 -4.82 32.59
C GLY A 380 -11.83 -4.23 32.60
N LEU A 381 -12.13 -3.46 33.66
CA LEU A 381 -13.42 -2.80 33.93
C LEU A 381 -13.66 -1.64 32.94
N CYS A 382 -14.06 -1.97 31.72
CA CYS A 382 -14.57 -1.00 30.75
C CYS A 382 -16.02 -1.34 30.44
N HIS A 383 -16.93 -0.88 31.30
CA HIS A 383 -18.36 -0.82 31.01
C HIS A 383 -18.72 0.63 30.63
N PRO A 384 -19.59 0.86 29.63
CA PRO A 384 -19.88 2.20 29.08
C PRO A 384 -20.48 3.24 30.05
N GLN A 385 -20.69 2.90 31.32
CA GLN A 385 -21.32 3.77 32.33
C GLN A 385 -20.41 4.14 33.52
N LEU A 386 -19.17 3.64 33.59
CA LEU A 386 -18.24 4.02 34.67
C LEU A 386 -17.39 5.22 34.24
N THR A 387 -17.48 6.32 35.00
CA THR A 387 -16.65 7.53 34.83
C THR A 387 -15.21 7.29 35.30
N GLU A 388 -14.24 8.02 34.72
CA GLU A 388 -12.80 7.89 35.04
C GLU A 388 -12.48 8.10 36.54
N GLU A 389 -13.31 8.83 37.28
CA GLU A 389 -13.12 9.05 38.73
C GLU A 389 -13.36 7.79 39.57
N LEU A 390 -14.29 6.90 39.18
CA LEU A 390 -14.61 5.66 39.91
C LEU A 390 -13.58 4.54 39.67
N ILE A 391 -12.83 4.62 38.56
CA ILE A 391 -11.81 3.62 38.18
C ILE A 391 -10.46 3.90 38.88
N ALA A 392 -10.25 5.13 39.34
CA ALA A 392 -8.99 5.57 39.94
C ALA A 392 -8.84 5.23 41.43
N SER A 393 -9.92 4.84 42.13
CA SER A 393 -9.91 4.46 43.55
C SER A 393 -10.15 2.95 43.74
N PRO A 394 -9.38 2.27 44.62
CA PRO A 394 -9.59 0.85 44.89
C PRO A 394 -10.78 0.71 45.87
N ASN A 395 -12.00 0.72 45.35
CA ASN A 395 -13.21 0.56 46.16
C ASN A 395 -13.56 -0.94 46.31
N PRO A 396 -14.09 -1.37 47.47
CA PRO A 396 -14.56 -2.74 47.67
C PRO A 396 -15.82 -3.03 46.84
N GLU A 397 -16.01 -4.31 46.49
CA GLU A 397 -17.09 -4.85 45.63
C GLU A 397 -18.51 -4.44 46.06
N SER A 398 -18.71 -4.08 47.34
CA SER A 398 -20.01 -3.69 47.92
C SER A 398 -20.60 -2.37 47.39
N GLU A 399 -19.83 -1.53 46.69
CA GLU A 399 -20.34 -0.28 46.08
C GLU A 399 -20.87 -0.46 44.65
N PHE A 400 -20.71 -1.64 44.04
CA PHE A 400 -21.17 -1.92 42.68
C PHE A 400 -22.55 -2.61 42.62
N GLU A 401 -23.07 -3.12 43.74
CA GLU A 401 -24.38 -3.80 43.78
C GLU A 401 -25.61 -2.97 43.36
N PRO A 402 -25.69 -1.63 43.55
CA PRO A 402 -26.84 -0.88 43.05
C PRO A 402 -26.82 -0.66 41.53
N ALA A 403 -25.66 -0.77 40.86
CA ALA A 403 -25.53 -0.54 39.43
C ALA A 403 -25.95 -1.76 38.58
N ASP A 404 -25.80 -2.98 39.10
CA ASP A 404 -26.19 -4.20 38.39
C ASP A 404 -27.72 -4.40 38.33
N LYS A 405 -28.49 -3.82 39.27
CA LYS A 405 -29.96 -3.91 39.27
C LYS A 405 -30.66 -2.99 38.26
N GLU A 406 -29.97 -1.97 37.73
CA GLU A 406 -30.53 -1.08 36.69
C GLU A 406 -30.29 -1.60 35.26
N LEU A 407 -29.44 -2.62 35.08
CA LEU A 407 -29.07 -3.17 33.77
C LEU A 407 -30.00 -4.29 33.25
N GLU A 408 -30.95 -4.78 34.06
CA GLU A 408 -31.85 -5.88 33.67
C GLU A 408 -33.21 -5.46 33.08
N ASN A 409 -33.52 -4.17 32.92
CA ASN A 409 -34.78 -3.73 32.30
C ASN A 409 -34.59 -3.08 30.91
N PRO A 410 -35.19 -3.61 29.83
CA PRO A 410 -35.11 -3.02 28.49
C PRO A 410 -36.09 -1.83 28.34
N PRO A 411 -35.70 -0.69 27.73
CA PRO A 411 -36.65 0.40 27.48
C PRO A 411 -37.41 0.10 26.18
N GLY A 412 -38.58 -0.51 26.36
CA GLY A 412 -39.52 -0.81 25.30
C GLY A 412 -40.94 -1.00 25.83
N ALA A 413 -41.44 -0.09 26.66
CA ALA A 413 -42.86 0.10 26.93
C ALA A 413 -43.10 1.40 27.72
N GLN A 414 -44.21 2.08 27.39
CA GLN A 414 -44.93 3.10 28.19
C GLN A 414 -44.52 4.58 28.05
N TYR A 415 -45.11 5.23 27.03
CA TYR A 415 -45.77 6.53 27.21
C TYR A 415 -47.29 6.29 27.18
N GLU A 416 -47.90 6.30 28.36
CA GLU A 416 -49.33 6.39 28.72
C GLU A 416 -49.26 6.32 30.26
N GLU A 417 -49.71 7.23 31.12
CA GLU A 417 -50.70 8.30 31.09
C GLU A 417 -50.25 9.41 32.09
N ASN A 418 -50.64 10.65 31.84
CA ASN A 418 -50.71 11.68 32.89
C ASN A 418 -52.14 11.72 33.43
N VAL A 419 -52.39 11.30 34.68
CA VAL A 419 -53.58 11.70 35.46
C VAL A 419 -53.23 11.79 36.96
N GLU A 420 -53.26 13.03 37.44
CA GLU A 420 -53.74 13.59 38.73
C GLU A 420 -53.48 12.96 40.12
N THR A 421 -53.43 13.91 41.08
CA THR A 421 -53.55 13.84 42.55
C THR A 421 -52.27 13.46 43.30
N GLY A 422 -51.77 14.20 44.29
CA GLY A 422 -52.21 15.39 45.02
C GLY A 422 -51.50 15.41 46.38
N THR A 423 -51.17 16.60 46.89
CA THR A 423 -50.88 16.94 48.32
C THR A 423 -49.65 16.26 48.99
N ASP A 424 -48.82 16.89 49.81
CA ASP A 424 -48.85 18.20 50.46
C ASP A 424 -47.47 18.51 51.08
N SER A 425 -47.20 19.81 51.21
CA SER A 425 -46.61 20.54 52.34
C SER A 425 -45.14 20.34 52.75
N SER A 426 -44.37 21.44 52.56
CA SER A 426 -43.70 22.24 53.63
C SER A 426 -42.57 21.60 54.44
N ASP A 427 -41.55 22.25 54.99
CA ASP A 427 -40.97 23.59 54.98
C ASP A 427 -39.78 23.54 55.98
N ILE A 428 -38.84 24.49 55.85
CA ILE A 428 -38.04 25.13 56.92
C ILE A 428 -36.92 24.32 57.63
N GLU A 429 -35.69 24.70 57.25
CA GLU A 429 -34.61 25.32 58.06
C GLU A 429 -34.18 24.86 59.48
N GLU A 430 -32.86 25.02 59.67
CA GLU A 430 -32.08 25.34 60.90
C GLU A 430 -31.59 24.25 61.89
N ASN A 431 -30.32 23.87 61.67
CA ASN A 431 -29.15 23.96 62.56
C ASN A 431 -29.24 23.77 64.10
N LEU A 432 -28.41 22.80 64.55
CA LEU A 432 -27.46 22.81 65.70
C LEU A 432 -27.96 22.76 67.16
N SER A 433 -27.64 21.68 67.87
CA SER A 433 -27.00 21.66 69.22
C SER A 433 -26.74 20.21 69.69
N ILE A 434 -25.48 19.80 69.96
CA ILE A 434 -24.76 19.71 71.26
C ILE A 434 -25.12 18.48 72.17
N THR A 435 -24.08 17.66 72.37
CA THR A 435 -23.67 16.62 73.36
C THR A 435 -23.99 16.85 74.87
N PRO A 436 -23.53 16.04 75.89
CA PRO A 436 -23.26 14.58 76.10
C PRO A 436 -23.63 14.06 77.56
N THR A 437 -22.89 13.02 78.05
CA THR A 437 -22.59 12.47 79.42
C THR A 437 -23.36 11.18 79.86
N VAL A 438 -22.78 10.06 80.36
CA VAL A 438 -21.84 9.83 81.51
C VAL A 438 -21.12 8.43 81.49
N ALA A 439 -19.80 8.43 81.82
CA ALA A 439 -18.87 7.52 82.59
C ALA A 439 -18.88 5.97 82.55
N MET A 440 -17.83 5.19 82.90
CA MET A 440 -16.34 5.21 82.96
C MET A 440 -15.88 3.79 83.42
N LYS A 441 -14.82 3.21 82.84
CA LYS A 441 -13.71 2.44 83.49
C LYS A 441 -12.73 1.84 82.44
N ASN A 442 -11.43 1.95 82.71
CA ASN A 442 -10.23 1.47 81.98
C ASN A 442 -9.62 0.23 82.70
N PRO A 443 -8.55 -0.45 82.20
CA PRO A 443 -8.10 -0.84 80.83
C PRO A 443 -7.80 -2.40 80.78
N PRO A 444 -7.13 -3.07 79.80
CA PRO A 444 -5.85 -2.73 79.13
C PRO A 444 -5.82 -2.82 77.57
N GLU A 445 -4.79 -2.17 77.04
CA GLU A 445 -3.99 -2.47 75.84
C GLU A 445 -4.46 -2.11 74.41
N SER A 446 -3.48 -1.48 73.75
CA SER A 446 -3.45 -0.72 72.51
C SER A 446 -3.24 -1.56 71.24
N ARG A 447 -3.93 -1.20 70.15
CA ARG A 447 -3.39 -1.38 68.78
C ARG A 447 -3.43 -0.05 68.04
N LEU A 448 -2.25 0.53 67.84
CA LEU A 448 -1.98 1.74 67.06
C LEU A 448 -2.28 1.49 65.57
N LYS A 449 -3.00 2.42 64.91
CA LYS A 449 -3.00 2.53 63.44
C LYS A 449 -1.64 3.11 63.02
N PHE A 450 -0.83 2.33 62.30
CA PHE A 450 0.45 2.80 61.80
C PHE A 450 0.28 3.62 60.51
N LEU A 451 0.84 4.83 60.48
CA LEU A 451 0.91 5.69 59.29
C LEU A 451 2.13 5.28 58.44
N SER A 452 2.01 5.09 57.13
CA SER A 452 3.15 4.72 56.26
C SER A 452 3.80 5.93 55.60
N CYS A 453 5.13 5.97 55.54
CA CYS A 453 5.91 7.00 54.84
C CYS A 453 5.70 6.95 53.32
N VAL A 454 5.40 8.08 52.69
CA VAL A 454 5.13 8.16 51.23
C VAL A 454 6.31 7.77 50.36
N VAL A 455 7.54 7.89 50.87
CA VAL A 455 8.77 7.63 50.09
C VAL A 455 9.22 6.18 50.20
N CYS A 456 9.22 5.59 51.40
CA CYS A 456 9.77 4.25 51.62
C CYS A 456 8.73 3.18 51.99
N LYS A 457 7.45 3.58 52.13
CA LYS A 457 6.30 2.74 52.51
C LYS A 457 6.44 1.97 53.83
N LYS A 458 7.39 2.34 54.69
CA LYS A 458 7.52 1.82 56.06
C LYS A 458 6.73 2.66 57.06
N GLU A 459 6.32 2.06 58.17
CA GLU A 459 5.60 2.72 59.25
C GLU A 459 6.39 3.93 59.80
N CYS A 460 5.68 5.02 60.08
CA CYS A 460 6.21 6.28 60.56
C CYS A 460 5.36 6.83 61.70
N SER A 461 5.99 7.61 62.57
CA SER A 461 5.36 8.23 63.73
C SER A 461 4.39 9.38 63.39
N GLY A 462 4.21 9.72 62.11
CA GLY A 462 3.36 10.82 61.64
C GLY A 462 3.85 12.22 62.03
N THR A 463 5.06 12.35 62.59
CA THR A 463 5.57 13.62 63.15
C THR A 463 6.06 14.62 62.10
N ASN A 464 6.31 14.20 60.85
CA ASN A 464 6.68 15.09 59.75
C ASN A 464 5.80 14.82 58.52
N SER A 465 5.28 15.88 57.90
CA SER A 465 4.53 15.86 56.65
C SER A 465 5.27 16.63 55.56
N CYS A 466 5.11 16.20 54.30
CA CYS A 466 5.68 16.88 53.15
C CYS A 466 4.95 18.21 52.89
N ILE A 467 5.66 19.34 52.90
CA ILE A 467 5.05 20.66 52.63
C ILE A 467 4.38 20.80 51.26
N SER A 468 4.70 19.94 50.29
CA SER A 468 4.15 20.02 48.92
C SER A 468 2.98 19.08 48.67
N CYS A 469 2.82 18.01 49.46
CA CYS A 469 1.76 17.02 49.24
C CYS A 469 1.07 16.53 50.53
N ASP A 470 1.43 17.11 51.68
CA ASP A 470 0.96 16.80 53.04
C ASP A 470 1.08 15.34 53.51
N ALA A 471 1.66 14.45 52.71
CA ALA A 471 1.84 13.06 53.08
C ALA A 471 2.92 12.87 54.15
N SER A 472 2.70 11.92 55.06
CA SER A 472 3.64 11.57 56.13
C SER A 472 4.98 11.08 55.56
N VAL A 473 6.07 11.59 56.10
CA VAL A 473 7.42 11.29 55.64
C VAL A 473 8.37 11.13 56.82
N HIS A 474 9.29 10.17 56.77
CA HIS A 474 10.37 10.14 57.76
C HIS A 474 11.28 11.35 57.57
N ALA A 475 11.86 11.88 58.65
CA ALA A 475 12.81 12.98 58.56
C ALA A 475 14.01 12.68 57.64
N VAL A 476 14.43 11.41 57.58
CA VAL A 476 15.49 10.92 56.67
C VAL A 476 15.03 10.72 55.22
N CYS A 477 13.73 10.62 54.97
CA CYS A 477 13.17 10.41 53.64
C CYS A 477 12.74 11.72 52.95
N GLY A 478 12.85 12.85 53.63
CA GLY A 478 12.59 14.17 53.05
C GLY A 478 13.82 15.08 53.13
N VAL A 479 13.80 16.12 52.30
CA VAL A 479 14.87 17.11 52.17
C VAL A 479 14.48 18.36 52.98
N PRO A 480 15.34 18.84 53.90
CA PRO A 480 15.12 20.10 54.60
C PRO A 480 15.23 21.29 53.64
N SER A 481 14.31 22.26 53.73
CA SER A 481 14.38 23.48 52.90
C SER A 481 15.57 24.38 53.29
N PRO A 482 16.38 24.92 52.36
CA PRO A 482 17.57 25.73 52.67
C PRO A 482 17.32 27.15 53.21
N HIS A 483 16.06 27.58 53.35
CA HIS A 483 15.72 28.95 53.75
C HIS A 483 14.74 28.94 54.94
N GLY A 484 15.25 29.15 56.16
CA GLY A 484 14.43 29.37 57.34
C GLY A 484 15.20 29.21 58.66
N THR A 485 15.44 30.34 59.32
CA THR A 485 16.10 30.53 60.62
C THR A 485 15.39 29.83 61.79
N ALA A 486 16.16 29.56 62.85
CA ALA A 486 15.83 28.86 64.08
C ALA A 486 14.42 29.12 64.65
N GLY A 487 13.67 28.02 64.84
CA GLY A 487 12.37 27.96 65.52
C GLY A 487 11.70 26.61 65.23
N TYR A 488 11.31 25.89 66.28
CA TYR A 488 10.85 24.49 66.25
C TYR A 488 9.69 24.24 65.27
N HIS A 489 9.97 23.65 64.10
CA HIS A 489 9.22 22.66 63.32
C HIS A 489 9.92 22.53 61.95
N HIS A 490 10.61 21.42 61.69
CA HIS A 490 11.40 21.26 60.46
C HIS A 490 10.47 21.13 59.24
N ARG A 491 10.47 22.13 58.36
CA ARG A 491 9.78 22.09 57.07
C ARG A 491 10.50 21.14 56.12
N ILE A 492 9.94 19.93 55.96
CA ILE A 492 10.51 18.83 55.18
C ILE A 492 9.71 18.65 53.89
N THR A 493 10.38 18.61 52.73
CA THR A 493 9.74 18.25 51.45
C THR A 493 10.13 16.83 51.10
N CYS A 494 9.21 15.95 50.70
CA CYS A 494 9.58 14.59 50.30
C CYS A 494 10.48 14.62 49.06
N SER A 495 11.38 13.65 48.93
CA SER A 495 12.34 13.58 47.81
C SER A 495 11.64 13.61 46.44
N LEU A 496 10.47 12.98 46.31
CA LEU A 496 9.67 12.95 45.09
C LEU A 496 9.20 14.36 44.68
N CYS A 497 8.66 15.14 45.61
CA CYS A 497 8.24 16.52 45.34
C CYS A 497 9.44 17.45 45.10
N TYR A 498 10.56 17.20 45.77
CA TYR A 498 11.80 17.96 45.58
C TYR A 498 12.39 17.74 44.18
N GLU A 499 12.43 16.50 43.68
CA GLU A 499 12.88 16.16 42.32
C GLU A 499 11.96 16.78 41.25
N THR A 500 10.65 16.73 41.48
CA THR A 500 9.66 17.30 40.55
C THR A 500 9.82 18.82 40.42
N THR A 501 10.06 19.52 41.54
CA THR A 501 10.29 20.98 41.54
C THR A 501 11.65 21.37 40.97
N THR A 502 12.70 20.56 41.16
CA THR A 502 14.01 20.81 40.51
C THR A 502 13.97 20.56 39.01
N MET A 503 13.21 19.57 38.53
CA MET A 503 12.99 19.33 37.11
C MET A 503 12.22 20.47 36.44
N LYS A 504 11.15 20.98 37.09
CA LYS A 504 10.43 22.18 36.61
C LYS A 504 11.33 23.42 36.53
N ARG A 505 12.17 23.68 37.54
CA ARG A 505 13.11 24.82 37.49
C ARG A 505 14.12 24.71 36.35
N LYS A 506 14.67 23.51 36.11
CA LYS A 506 15.58 23.29 34.97
C LYS A 506 14.86 23.50 33.63
N HIS A 507 13.61 23.06 33.53
CA HIS A 507 12.80 23.28 32.34
C HIS A 507 12.49 24.77 32.11
N ASP A 508 12.17 25.52 33.16
CA ASP A 508 11.90 26.96 33.10
C ASP A 508 13.15 27.81 32.83
N GLU A 509 14.34 27.38 33.29
CA GLU A 509 15.62 27.99 32.95
C GLU A 509 16.00 27.75 31.48
N ILE A 510 15.71 26.55 30.96
CA ILE A 510 15.87 26.23 29.54
C ILE A 510 14.92 27.09 28.70
N GLN A 511 13.65 27.25 29.09
CA GLN A 511 12.70 28.12 28.39
C GLN A 511 13.05 29.61 28.48
N ARG A 512 13.58 30.10 29.60
CA ARG A 512 14.09 31.49 29.71
C ARG A 512 15.34 31.74 28.87
N SER A 513 16.19 30.73 28.68
CA SER A 513 17.35 30.84 27.78
C SER A 513 16.95 30.89 26.29
N LEU A 514 15.80 30.29 25.93
CA LEU A 514 15.28 30.23 24.56
C LEU A 514 14.41 31.44 24.16
N THR A 515 13.92 32.21 25.14
CA THR A 515 13.04 33.38 24.88
C THR A 515 13.77 34.74 24.91
N GLY A 516 15.08 34.75 25.17
CA GLY A 516 15.91 35.97 25.27
C GLY A 516 16.61 36.46 23.99
N GLN A 517 16.36 35.86 22.82
CA GLN A 517 16.95 36.31 21.54
C GLN A 517 15.88 36.40 20.44
N PRO A 518 14.90 37.31 20.57
CA PRO A 518 14.76 38.32 19.51
C PRO A 518 14.07 39.61 20.02
N SER A 519 14.82 40.54 20.64
CA SER A 519 14.31 41.91 20.90
C SER A 519 15.38 43.00 20.78
N LYS A 520 16.43 42.74 20.01
CA LYS A 520 17.41 43.75 19.59
C LYS A 520 17.83 43.42 18.17
N MET A 521 17.11 43.97 17.18
CA MET A 521 17.64 44.45 15.91
C MET A 521 16.50 44.80 14.94
N LEU A 522 15.95 46.00 15.11
CA LEU A 522 15.37 46.80 14.03
C LEU A 522 15.89 48.23 14.23
N LYS A 523 16.87 48.64 13.41
CA LYS A 523 16.97 49.98 12.79
C LYS A 523 18.16 50.03 11.80
N PRO A 524 18.00 50.63 10.61
CA PRO A 524 18.98 50.63 9.52
C PRO A 524 19.82 51.93 9.42
N SER A 525 20.79 51.90 8.48
CA SER A 525 21.65 52.98 7.89
C SER A 525 22.87 53.41 8.74
N GLU A 526 24.08 53.69 8.23
CA GLU A 526 24.57 54.22 6.93
C GLU A 526 26.02 53.68 6.61
N THR A 527 26.39 53.67 5.33
CA THR A 527 27.70 53.28 4.72
C THR A 527 28.90 54.21 5.07
N PRO A 528 30.19 53.97 4.67
CA PRO A 528 30.86 52.86 3.94
C PRO A 528 32.26 52.40 4.51
N PHE A 529 32.91 51.45 3.81
CA PHE A 529 34.34 51.02 3.88
C PHE A 529 34.76 50.01 4.99
N SER A 530 35.67 49.06 4.79
CA SER A 530 36.50 48.64 3.64
C SER A 530 36.83 47.14 3.74
N SER A 531 37.17 46.54 2.61
CA SER A 531 37.74 45.19 2.53
C SER A 531 39.10 45.14 3.23
N ASP A 532 39.17 44.51 4.40
CA ASP A 532 40.26 43.62 4.79
C ASP A 532 39.94 42.96 6.13
N LYS A 533 40.20 41.65 6.20
CA LYS A 533 40.13 40.77 7.40
C LYS A 533 38.74 40.31 7.87
N VAL A 534 38.17 39.36 7.13
CA VAL A 534 37.27 38.33 7.71
C VAL A 534 38.00 36.99 7.70
N GLY A 535 38.92 36.84 8.65
CA GLY A 535 39.67 35.59 8.89
C GLY A 535 39.60 35.10 10.33
N ASP A 536 39.00 35.85 11.25
CA ASP A 536 39.21 35.65 12.70
C ASP A 536 37.96 35.24 13.48
N TRP A 537 36.85 34.94 12.79
CA TRP A 537 35.59 34.57 13.45
C TRP A 537 35.32 33.04 13.53
N MET A 538 36.20 32.21 12.96
CA MET A 538 36.13 30.75 13.11
C MET A 538 37.03 30.17 14.22
N ALA A 539 37.89 30.98 14.85
CA ALA A 539 38.86 30.49 15.83
C ALA A 539 38.32 30.35 17.28
N LYS A 540 37.09 30.76 17.58
CA LYS A 540 36.55 30.79 18.96
C LYS A 540 35.46 29.78 19.32
N ARG A 541 35.07 28.89 18.40
CA ARG A 541 34.04 27.86 18.67
C ARG A 541 34.60 26.45 18.89
N ALA A 542 35.91 26.26 18.75
CA ALA A 542 36.59 24.97 18.95
C ALA A 542 37.08 24.70 20.39
N SER A 543 36.82 25.61 21.35
CA SER A 543 37.29 25.46 22.74
C SER A 543 36.22 25.06 23.77
N LEU A 544 34.98 24.75 23.36
CA LEU A 544 33.93 24.33 24.32
C LEU A 544 33.54 22.84 24.26
N ASP A 545 33.93 22.09 23.24
CA ASP A 545 33.63 20.64 23.15
C ASP A 545 34.61 19.75 23.95
N LEU A 546 35.55 20.34 24.69
CA LEU A 546 36.58 19.61 25.46
C LEU A 546 36.24 19.38 26.94
N PHE A 547 35.04 19.75 27.43
CA PHE A 547 34.74 19.75 28.87
C PHE A 547 33.61 18.83 29.39
N VAL A 548 32.95 17.99 28.56
CA VAL A 548 31.86 17.10 29.04
C VAL A 548 32.00 15.63 28.61
N LYS A 549 33.20 15.05 28.66
CA LYS A 549 33.37 13.59 28.85
C LYS A 549 34.55 13.27 29.77
N LYS A 550 34.45 13.70 31.04
CA LYS A 550 35.24 13.11 32.13
C LYS A 550 34.61 13.36 33.51
N LYS A 551 33.63 12.53 33.90
CA LYS A 551 33.44 11.92 35.24
C LYS A 551 32.04 11.31 35.41
N HIS A 552 31.94 9.99 35.25
CA HIS A 552 31.60 9.15 36.40
C HIS A 552 32.90 8.43 36.80
N SER A 553 33.03 8.14 38.08
CA SER A 553 34.24 8.31 38.88
C SER A 553 34.65 7.05 39.64
N LEU A 554 35.96 6.94 39.94
CA LEU A 554 36.66 6.42 41.16
C LEU A 554 36.20 5.06 41.75
N SER A 555 37.04 4.12 42.19
CA SER A 555 38.30 4.12 42.97
C SER A 555 39.05 2.77 42.69
N GLU A 556 40.35 2.58 42.89
CA GLU A 556 41.09 2.56 44.16
C GLU A 556 42.61 2.65 43.95
N SER A 557 43.27 2.90 45.07
CA SER A 557 44.61 3.36 45.36
C SER A 557 45.75 2.32 45.32
N GLY A 558 46.96 2.83 45.06
CA GLY A 558 48.25 2.35 45.60
C GLY A 558 48.93 1.25 44.78
N GLY A 559 50.22 1.26 44.49
CA GLY A 559 51.33 2.14 44.86
C GLY A 559 52.66 1.45 44.49
N ARG A 560 53.63 2.25 44.03
CA ARG A 560 55.10 2.06 44.09
C ARG A 560 55.80 0.86 43.39
N SER A 561 56.55 1.24 42.35
CA SER A 561 58.03 1.20 42.26
C SER A 561 58.77 -0.16 42.29
N ARG A 562 59.44 -0.54 41.18
CA ARG A 562 60.91 -0.45 40.99
C ARG A 562 61.43 -1.17 39.72
N ARG A 563 62.21 -0.39 38.96
CA ARG A 563 63.44 -0.60 38.17
C ARG A 563 64.07 -2.00 37.92
N ASN A 564 64.79 -1.99 36.78
CA ASN A 564 65.94 -2.80 36.30
C ASN A 564 65.58 -4.16 35.66
N GLY A 565 66.19 -4.63 34.56
CA GLY A 565 67.33 -4.18 33.75
C GLY A 565 68.19 -5.40 33.35
N LYS A 566 68.54 -5.52 32.05
CA LYS A 566 69.45 -6.52 31.40
C LYS A 566 68.96 -7.98 31.43
N GLY A 567 69.17 -8.87 30.46
CA GLY A 567 69.99 -8.96 29.25
C GLY A 567 70.39 -10.46 29.11
N GLY A 568 70.36 -11.05 27.91
CA GLY A 568 70.94 -12.39 27.67
C GLY A 568 70.15 -13.34 26.75
N SER A 569 70.70 -13.51 25.55
CA SER A 569 70.68 -14.59 24.54
C SER A 569 69.94 -15.93 24.74
N GLN A 570 69.32 -16.33 23.62
CA GLN A 570 68.75 -17.61 23.12
C GLN A 570 69.62 -18.89 23.29
N PRO A 571 69.06 -20.14 23.16
CA PRO A 571 68.38 -20.63 21.93
C PRO A 571 67.26 -21.71 22.02
N GLU A 572 66.56 -21.84 20.87
CA GLU A 572 65.74 -22.92 20.26
C GLU A 572 64.54 -23.57 21.00
N GLU A 573 63.32 -23.31 20.52
CA GLU A 573 62.50 -24.21 19.68
C GLU A 573 61.05 -23.68 19.47
N ALA A 574 60.34 -24.26 18.50
CA ALA A 574 58.91 -24.18 18.21
C ALA A 574 58.35 -22.97 17.41
N LYS A 575 57.91 -23.29 16.17
CA LYS A 575 57.21 -22.41 15.23
C LYS A 575 55.80 -22.05 15.75
N GLY A 576 55.66 -20.87 16.36
CA GLY A 576 54.37 -20.21 16.58
C GLY A 576 53.99 -19.28 15.41
N ARG A 577 52.79 -19.45 14.85
CA ARG A 577 52.16 -18.44 13.98
C ARG A 577 51.96 -17.16 14.79
N ARG A 578 52.64 -16.07 14.38
CA ARG A 578 52.49 -14.73 14.95
C ARG A 578 51.09 -14.18 14.68
N VAL A 579 50.36 -13.83 15.73
CA VAL A 579 49.23 -12.90 15.66
C VAL A 579 49.82 -11.49 15.50
N HIS A 580 49.59 -10.85 14.37
CA HIS A 580 50.05 -9.48 14.12
C HIS A 580 49.04 -8.50 14.74
N THR A 581 49.42 -7.82 15.81
CA THR A 581 48.69 -6.66 16.33
C THR A 581 48.84 -5.51 15.34
N GLY A 582 47.72 -5.05 14.77
CA GLY A 582 47.70 -4.01 13.73
C GLY A 582 48.12 -2.64 14.27
N PHE A 583 49.21 -2.09 13.74
CA PHE A 583 49.63 -0.71 13.98
C PHE A 583 48.87 0.23 13.05
N THR A 584 47.96 1.05 13.60
CA THR A 584 47.25 2.10 12.84
C THR A 584 48.19 3.28 12.55
N ARG A 585 48.40 3.57 11.26
CA ARG A 585 49.25 4.68 10.80
C ARG A 585 48.46 5.99 10.81
N LYS A 586 49.09 7.06 11.28
CA LYS A 586 48.54 8.43 11.23
C LYS A 586 48.81 9.03 9.84
N TYR A 587 47.90 9.87 9.36
CA TYR A 587 48.07 10.60 8.11
C TYR A 587 49.07 11.73 8.27
N ASP A 588 49.90 11.91 7.25
CA ASP A 588 50.87 13.01 7.16
C ASP A 588 50.38 14.02 6.10
N PRO A 589 50.26 15.32 6.42
CA PRO A 589 49.86 16.36 5.48
C PRO A 589 50.72 16.44 4.21
N SER A 590 51.98 15.98 4.25
CA SER A 590 52.85 15.90 3.07
C SER A 590 52.35 14.94 1.99
N TYR A 591 51.42 14.03 2.30
CA TYR A 591 50.87 13.06 1.33
C TYR A 591 50.02 13.69 0.23
N ILE A 592 49.68 14.98 0.35
CA ILE A 592 49.08 15.75 -0.73
C ILE A 592 50.02 15.84 -1.96
N GLU A 593 51.34 15.78 -1.76
CA GLU A 593 52.34 15.71 -2.84
C GLU A 593 52.24 14.42 -3.66
N PHE A 594 51.57 13.40 -3.13
CA PHE A 594 51.28 12.14 -3.82
C PHE A 594 49.82 12.06 -4.29
N GLY A 595 49.05 13.16 -4.19
CA GLY A 595 47.66 13.24 -4.63
C GLY A 595 46.66 12.57 -3.68
N PHE A 596 46.92 12.53 -2.38
CA PHE A 596 46.01 11.93 -1.39
C PHE A 596 45.60 12.90 -0.28
N ILE A 597 44.36 12.76 0.20
CA ILE A 597 43.82 13.42 1.39
C ILE A 597 43.38 12.40 2.45
N ALA A 598 43.27 12.83 3.70
CA ALA A 598 42.69 12.01 4.76
C ALA A 598 41.16 12.05 4.71
N VAL A 599 40.54 10.87 4.79
CA VAL A 599 39.11 10.70 5.07
C VAL A 599 38.95 9.85 6.33
N ILE A 600 37.98 10.22 7.16
CA ILE A 600 37.61 9.47 8.36
C ILE A 600 36.50 8.51 7.94
N ASP A 601 36.76 7.21 8.05
CA ASP A 601 35.80 6.14 7.79
C ASP A 601 35.66 5.31 9.08
N GLY A 602 34.62 5.62 9.86
CA GLY A 602 34.49 5.15 11.25
C GLY A 602 35.46 5.86 12.20
N GLU A 603 36.17 5.10 13.04
CA GLU A 603 37.22 5.63 13.96
C GLU A 603 38.64 5.63 13.34
N VAL A 604 38.80 5.19 12.08
CA VAL A 604 40.11 4.99 11.46
C VAL A 604 40.32 5.95 10.28
N LEU A 605 41.45 6.63 10.30
CA LEU A 605 41.88 7.53 9.23
C LEU A 605 42.39 6.72 8.02
N LYS A 606 41.88 7.01 6.83
CA LYS A 606 42.24 6.33 5.56
C LYS A 606 42.65 7.35 4.49
N PRO A 607 43.61 7.05 3.60
CA PRO A 607 43.99 7.96 2.52
C PRO A 607 43.05 7.78 1.32
N GLN A 608 42.46 8.87 0.84
CA GLN A 608 41.63 8.94 -0.37
C GLN A 608 42.41 9.62 -1.51
N CYS A 609 42.41 9.02 -2.70
CA CYS A 609 43.02 9.64 -3.88
C CYS A 609 42.18 10.82 -4.36
N ILE A 610 42.82 11.97 -4.58
CA ILE A 610 42.20 13.22 -5.06
C ILE A 610 41.77 13.11 -6.53
N ILE A 611 42.38 12.20 -7.31
CA ILE A 611 42.12 12.08 -8.76
C ILE A 611 40.94 11.14 -9.04
N CYS A 612 40.95 9.91 -8.51
CA CYS A 612 39.87 8.93 -8.73
C CYS A 612 38.84 8.82 -7.61
N GLY A 613 39.11 9.38 -6.42
CA GLY A 613 38.23 9.26 -5.25
C GLY A 613 38.36 7.94 -4.48
N ASP A 614 39.26 7.03 -4.87
CA ASP A 614 39.45 5.72 -4.20
C ASP A 614 39.96 5.90 -2.76
N ILE A 615 39.26 5.30 -1.79
CA ILE A 615 39.68 5.24 -0.38
C ILE A 615 40.49 3.95 -0.17
N LEU A 616 41.78 4.10 0.15
CA LEU A 616 42.67 2.96 0.38
C LEU A 616 42.66 2.55 1.86
N ALA A 617 43.09 1.32 2.15
CA ALA A 617 43.25 0.84 3.54
C ALA A 617 44.32 1.66 4.29
N ASN A 618 44.23 1.75 5.62
CA ASN A 618 45.20 2.48 6.46
C ASN A 618 46.66 2.03 6.24
N GLU A 619 46.87 0.74 5.98
CA GLU A 619 48.17 0.14 5.65
C GLU A 619 48.79 0.65 4.34
N ALA A 620 48.00 1.31 3.49
CA ALA A 620 48.43 1.94 2.26
C ALA A 620 49.05 3.33 2.50
N MET A 621 48.96 3.92 3.70
CA MET A 621 49.62 5.19 4.09
C MET A 621 51.17 5.12 4.13
N LYS A 622 51.78 4.14 3.47
CA LYS A 622 53.23 4.16 3.20
C LYS A 622 53.46 4.98 1.93
N PRO A 623 54.38 5.97 1.92
CA PRO A 623 54.65 6.80 0.74
C PRO A 623 54.92 6.00 -0.54
N SER A 624 55.60 4.85 -0.43
CA SER A 624 55.88 3.97 -1.56
C SER A 624 54.63 3.30 -2.16
N LYS A 625 53.58 3.06 -1.35
CA LYS A 625 52.30 2.49 -1.82
C LYS A 625 51.39 3.57 -2.41
N LEU A 626 51.35 4.76 -1.82
CA LEU A 626 50.62 5.92 -2.38
C LEU A 626 51.20 6.34 -3.74
N LYS A 627 52.54 6.45 -3.84
CA LYS A 627 53.23 6.68 -5.12
C LYS A 627 52.91 5.59 -6.14
N ARG A 628 52.89 4.31 -5.73
CA ARG A 628 52.55 3.20 -6.62
C ARG A 628 51.13 3.29 -7.16
N HIS A 629 50.15 3.67 -6.34
CA HIS A 629 48.79 3.91 -6.80
C HIS A 629 48.77 5.05 -7.84
N LEU A 630 49.43 6.18 -7.55
CA LEU A 630 49.52 7.31 -8.48
C LEU A 630 50.17 6.91 -9.81
N TYR A 631 51.30 6.19 -9.79
CA TYR A 631 51.99 5.75 -11.02
C TYR A 631 51.23 4.67 -11.81
N SER A 632 50.51 3.78 -11.14
CA SER A 632 49.82 2.65 -11.81
C SER A 632 48.43 3.02 -12.34
N LYS A 633 47.70 3.90 -11.65
CA LYS A 633 46.33 4.31 -12.03
C LYS A 633 46.27 5.67 -12.71
N HIS A 634 47.24 6.55 -12.45
CA HIS A 634 47.26 7.95 -12.91
C HIS A 634 48.64 8.34 -13.47
N LYS A 635 49.19 7.49 -14.34
CA LYS A 635 50.54 7.64 -14.91
C LYS A 635 50.81 9.03 -15.50
N GLU A 636 49.84 9.60 -16.21
CA GLU A 636 49.94 10.92 -16.86
C GLU A 636 49.97 12.09 -15.87
N MET A 637 49.40 11.90 -14.67
CA MET A 637 49.29 12.94 -13.63
C MET A 637 50.33 12.79 -12.52
N SER A 638 51.23 11.81 -12.63
CA SER A 638 52.23 11.49 -11.60
C SER A 638 53.38 12.50 -11.50
N SER A 639 53.55 13.35 -12.52
CA SER A 639 54.57 14.40 -12.61
C SER A 639 54.06 15.81 -12.25
N GLN A 640 52.80 15.94 -11.83
CA GLN A 640 52.21 17.24 -11.50
C GLN A 640 52.75 17.78 -10.17
N PRO A 641 52.93 19.11 -10.03
CA PRO A 641 53.44 19.73 -8.81
C PRO A 641 52.41 19.69 -7.68
N LYS A 642 52.86 19.87 -6.44
CA LYS A 642 52.01 19.90 -5.22
C LYS A 642 50.82 20.85 -5.34
N GLU A 643 51.03 22.02 -5.95
CA GLU A 643 50.03 23.07 -6.17
C GLU A 643 48.83 22.59 -7.00
N PHE A 644 49.06 21.67 -7.94
CA PHE A 644 47.99 21.06 -8.74
C PHE A 644 47.06 20.21 -7.85
N PHE A 645 47.63 19.39 -6.97
CA PHE A 645 46.87 18.54 -6.06
C PHE A 645 46.15 19.33 -4.96
N GLU A 646 46.73 20.44 -4.50
CA GLU A 646 46.10 21.37 -3.57
C GLU A 646 44.87 22.07 -4.16
N ARG A 647 44.95 22.49 -5.44
CA ARG A 647 43.81 23.07 -6.16
C ARG A 647 42.66 22.07 -6.34
N LYS A 648 42.99 20.85 -6.78
CA LYS A 648 42.04 19.73 -6.94
C LYS A 648 41.42 19.27 -5.62
N SER A 649 42.16 19.32 -4.51
CA SER A 649 41.65 19.03 -3.16
C SER A 649 40.60 20.06 -2.71
N SER A 650 40.83 21.32 -3.04
CA SER A 650 39.89 22.41 -2.75
C SER A 650 38.57 22.28 -3.55
N GLU A 651 38.63 21.76 -4.78
CA GLU A 651 37.44 21.44 -5.59
C GLU A 651 36.59 20.32 -4.96
N LEU A 652 37.23 19.29 -4.40
CA LEU A 652 36.59 18.14 -3.74
C LEU A 652 35.89 18.47 -2.41
N LYS A 653 36.31 19.53 -1.71
CA LYS A 653 35.72 19.96 -0.43
C LYS A 653 34.52 20.90 -0.58
N SER A 654 34.17 21.29 -1.80
CA SER A 654 32.91 22.00 -2.07
C SER A 654 31.75 21.01 -2.21
N PRO A 655 30.53 21.28 -1.69
CA PRO A 655 29.38 20.41 -1.90
C PRO A 655 29.18 20.23 -3.41
N PRO A 656 28.70 19.06 -3.88
CA PRO A 656 28.66 18.77 -5.31
C PRO A 656 27.76 19.78 -6.01
N LYS A 657 28.38 20.81 -6.60
CA LYS A 657 27.75 21.53 -7.70
C LYS A 657 27.60 20.47 -8.77
N GLN A 658 26.36 20.06 -9.03
CA GLN A 658 26.03 19.38 -10.28
C GLN A 658 26.78 20.15 -11.37
N VAL A 659 27.74 19.50 -12.03
CA VAL A 659 28.36 20.03 -13.23
C VAL A 659 27.28 19.99 -14.30
N LEU A 660 26.36 20.94 -14.23
CA LEU A 660 25.70 21.44 -15.42
C LEU A 660 26.80 22.19 -16.14
N SER A 661 27.35 21.59 -17.20
CA SER A 661 27.91 22.39 -18.28
C SER A 661 26.75 23.29 -18.76
N VAL A 662 26.66 24.51 -18.22
CA VAL A 662 25.65 25.48 -18.64
C VAL A 662 26.09 25.99 -20.00
N SER A 663 25.74 25.22 -21.04
CA SER A 663 25.54 25.81 -22.35
C SER A 663 24.35 26.76 -22.23
N HIS A 664 24.42 27.92 -22.90
CA HIS A 664 23.28 28.81 -23.04
C HIS A 664 22.10 28.00 -23.63
N ILE A 665 21.17 27.53 -22.81
CA ILE A 665 19.93 26.95 -23.32
C ILE A 665 19.16 28.12 -23.92
N ASN A 666 19.00 28.08 -25.24
CA ASN A 666 18.14 29.01 -25.97
C ASN A 666 16.80 29.13 -25.22
N ILE A 667 16.41 30.35 -24.82
CA ILE A 667 15.18 30.58 -24.05
C ILE A 667 13.95 30.02 -24.76
N ASN A 668 13.95 30.01 -26.10
CA ASN A 668 12.90 29.41 -26.91
C ASN A 668 12.92 27.88 -26.82
N ALA A 669 14.09 27.25 -26.76
CA ALA A 669 14.21 25.81 -26.53
C ALA A 669 13.77 25.42 -25.11
N LEU A 670 14.08 26.25 -24.11
CA LEU A 670 13.57 26.08 -22.75
C LEU A 670 12.05 26.22 -22.69
N ARG A 671 11.49 27.25 -23.32
CA ARG A 671 10.04 27.47 -23.41
C ARG A 671 9.35 26.31 -24.14
N ALA A 672 9.93 25.82 -25.23
CA ALA A 672 9.45 24.64 -25.95
C ALA A 672 9.44 23.39 -25.05
N SER A 673 10.48 23.19 -24.23
CA SER A 673 10.53 22.09 -23.26
C SER A 673 9.36 22.11 -22.27
N TYR A 674 9.00 23.28 -21.71
CA TYR A 674 7.80 23.42 -20.88
C TYR A 674 6.50 23.16 -21.66
N LYS A 675 6.40 23.69 -22.89
CA LYS A 675 5.23 23.50 -23.76
C LYS A 675 5.02 22.03 -24.15
N VAL A 676 6.07 21.20 -24.18
CA VAL A 676 5.95 19.75 -24.37
C VAL A 676 5.64 19.03 -23.06
N ALA A 677 6.23 19.45 -21.93
CA ALA A 677 6.00 18.81 -20.64
C ALA A 677 4.54 18.93 -20.15
N LEU A 678 3.90 20.08 -20.37
CA LEU A 678 2.51 20.33 -19.99
C LEU A 678 1.51 19.33 -20.59
N PRO A 679 1.44 19.11 -21.92
CA PRO A 679 0.54 18.12 -22.51
C PRO A 679 0.92 16.68 -22.17
N VAL A 680 2.21 16.36 -21.98
CA VAL A 680 2.64 15.02 -21.53
C VAL A 680 2.00 14.68 -20.17
N ALA A 681 2.04 15.63 -19.22
CA ALA A 681 1.42 15.47 -17.91
C ALA A 681 -0.12 15.47 -17.99
N LYS A 682 -0.73 16.42 -18.72
CA LYS A 682 -2.20 16.48 -18.90
C LYS A 682 -2.77 15.23 -19.56
N SER A 683 -2.02 14.60 -20.46
CA SER A 683 -2.39 13.34 -21.12
C SER A 683 -2.11 12.10 -20.26
N LYS A 684 -1.58 12.27 -19.03
CA LYS A 684 -1.31 11.19 -18.06
C LYS A 684 -0.30 10.14 -18.58
N THR A 685 0.49 10.52 -19.58
CA THR A 685 1.42 9.62 -20.30
C THR A 685 2.75 9.41 -19.53
N PRO A 686 3.51 8.35 -19.84
CA PRO A 686 4.87 8.18 -19.34
C PRO A 686 5.79 9.30 -19.82
N TYR A 687 6.65 9.83 -18.95
CA TYR A 687 7.54 10.96 -19.28
C TYR A 687 8.53 10.62 -20.41
N THR A 688 8.88 9.34 -20.54
CA THR A 688 9.77 8.81 -21.60
C THR A 688 9.26 9.08 -23.00
N ILE A 689 7.94 9.25 -23.21
CA ILE A 689 7.36 9.50 -24.53
C ILE A 689 7.94 10.76 -25.19
N ALA A 690 8.30 11.76 -24.39
CA ALA A 690 8.87 13.00 -24.88
C ALA A 690 10.24 12.77 -25.53
N GLU A 691 11.02 11.85 -24.97
CA GLU A 691 12.37 11.52 -25.42
C GLU A 691 12.35 10.50 -26.56
N THR A 692 11.55 9.44 -26.44
CA THR A 692 11.58 8.28 -27.35
C THR A 692 10.72 8.43 -28.59
N LEU A 693 9.78 9.37 -28.61
CA LEU A 693 8.83 9.52 -29.71
C LEU A 693 8.67 10.98 -30.12
N VAL A 694 8.26 11.86 -29.21
CA VAL A 694 7.91 13.25 -29.55
C VAL A 694 9.12 13.99 -30.13
N LYS A 695 10.30 13.84 -29.52
CA LYS A 695 11.52 14.51 -30.00
C LYS A 695 11.89 14.09 -31.43
N ASP A 696 11.87 12.80 -31.72
CA ASP A 696 12.22 12.27 -33.04
C ASP A 696 11.18 12.63 -34.08
N CYS A 697 9.88 12.52 -33.77
CA CYS A 697 8.81 12.94 -34.69
C CYS A 697 8.91 14.42 -35.08
N ILE A 698 9.12 15.33 -34.11
CA ILE A 698 9.26 16.77 -34.42
C ILE A 698 10.52 17.01 -35.26
N LYS A 699 11.61 16.28 -34.98
CA LYS A 699 12.86 16.40 -35.72
C LYS A 699 12.70 15.97 -37.19
N GLU A 700 12.07 14.83 -37.45
CA GLU A 700 11.84 14.33 -38.83
C GLU A 700 10.90 15.25 -39.61
N VAL A 701 9.81 15.72 -38.99
CA VAL A 701 8.90 16.70 -39.62
C VAL A 701 9.62 18.00 -39.96
N CYS A 702 10.43 18.53 -39.04
CA CYS A 702 11.21 19.74 -39.30
C CYS A 702 12.31 19.52 -40.34
N LEU A 703 12.90 18.31 -40.42
CA LEU A 703 13.89 17.97 -41.43
C LEU A 703 13.27 18.02 -42.84
N GLU A 704 12.12 17.40 -43.02
CA GLU A 704 11.41 17.33 -44.31
C GLU A 704 10.80 18.68 -44.73
N MET A 705 10.14 19.38 -43.79
CA MET A 705 9.38 20.60 -44.10
C MET A 705 10.21 21.88 -44.05
N LEU A 706 11.24 21.95 -43.20
CA LEU A 706 11.98 23.17 -42.88
C LEU A 706 13.50 23.03 -43.05
N GLY A 707 13.98 21.84 -43.43
CA GLY A 707 15.38 21.53 -43.68
C GLY A 707 16.23 21.25 -42.43
N GLU A 708 17.48 20.85 -42.66
CA GLU A 708 18.42 20.43 -41.61
C GLU A 708 18.66 21.48 -40.51
N SER A 709 18.64 22.77 -40.86
CA SER A 709 18.92 23.84 -39.91
C SER A 709 17.86 23.91 -38.81
N ALA A 710 16.60 23.69 -39.16
CA ALA A 710 15.48 23.64 -38.23
C ALA A 710 15.52 22.38 -37.38
N ALA A 711 15.78 21.22 -38.00
CA ALA A 711 15.93 19.94 -37.29
C ALA A 711 17.07 19.99 -36.24
N LYS A 712 18.20 20.62 -36.56
CA LYS A 712 19.31 20.85 -35.62
C LYS A 712 18.89 21.73 -34.43
N LYS A 713 18.08 22.77 -34.65
CA LYS A 713 17.52 23.60 -33.55
C LYS A 713 16.56 22.82 -32.66
N VAL A 714 15.70 21.97 -33.24
CA VAL A 714 14.79 21.10 -32.48
C VAL A 714 15.54 20.07 -31.64
N ALA A 715 16.64 19.51 -32.17
CA ALA A 715 17.45 18.54 -31.45
C ALA A 715 18.04 19.10 -30.13
N GLN A 716 18.22 20.43 -30.06
CA GLN A 716 18.70 21.15 -28.87
C GLN A 716 17.62 21.33 -27.78
N VAL A 717 16.34 21.06 -28.07
CA VAL A 717 15.29 21.13 -27.05
C VAL A 717 15.49 20.01 -26.01
N PRO A 718 15.60 20.35 -24.71
CA PRO A 718 15.84 19.35 -23.68
C PRO A 718 14.52 18.66 -23.32
N LEU A 719 14.36 17.42 -23.80
CA LEU A 719 13.16 16.59 -23.61
C LEU A 719 13.48 15.23 -22.99
N SER A 720 14.65 15.06 -22.35
CA SER A 720 14.97 13.82 -21.64
C SER A 720 13.96 13.54 -20.54
N ASN A 721 13.77 12.26 -20.18
CA ASN A 721 12.86 11.83 -19.12
C ASN A 721 13.00 12.67 -17.83
N ASP A 722 14.24 12.87 -17.36
CA ASP A 722 14.52 13.62 -16.14
C ASP A 722 14.25 15.12 -16.31
N THR A 723 14.48 15.65 -17.53
CA THR A 723 14.13 17.04 -17.83
C THR A 723 12.62 17.22 -17.74
N ILE A 724 11.84 16.36 -18.39
CA ILE A 724 10.37 16.43 -18.36
C ILE A 724 9.85 16.29 -16.94
N ALA A 725 10.37 15.35 -16.14
CA ALA A 725 10.01 15.21 -14.74
C ALA A 725 10.22 16.52 -13.97
N ARG A 726 11.38 17.17 -14.14
CA ARG A 726 11.68 18.47 -13.52
C ARG A 726 10.78 19.58 -14.05
N ARG A 727 10.48 19.63 -15.35
CA ARG A 727 9.56 20.63 -15.92
C ARG A 727 8.16 20.48 -15.33
N ILE A 728 7.66 19.25 -15.20
CA ILE A 728 6.35 18.97 -14.59
C ILE A 728 6.33 19.42 -13.13
N GLN A 729 7.40 19.18 -12.37
CA GLN A 729 7.52 19.68 -10.99
C GLN A 729 7.48 21.21 -10.93
N GLU A 730 8.23 21.90 -11.80
CA GLU A 730 8.26 23.37 -11.84
C GLU A 730 6.91 23.97 -12.27
N LEU A 731 6.21 23.34 -13.25
CA LEU A 731 4.86 23.73 -13.65
C LEU A 731 3.87 23.54 -12.50
N ALA A 732 3.93 22.38 -11.82
CA ALA A 732 3.09 22.09 -10.68
C ALA A 732 3.29 23.11 -9.55
N SER A 733 4.54 23.44 -9.21
CA SER A 733 4.83 24.43 -8.17
C SER A 733 4.32 25.83 -8.52
N ASP A 734 4.45 26.30 -9.77
CA ASP A 734 3.89 27.60 -10.14
C ASP A 734 2.36 27.61 -10.13
N MET A 735 1.71 26.52 -10.52
CA MET A 735 0.25 26.38 -10.41
C MET A 735 -0.22 26.34 -8.95
N GLU A 736 0.56 25.71 -8.07
CA GLU A 736 0.32 25.71 -6.62
C GLU A 736 0.46 27.11 -6.02
N ASP A 737 1.51 27.86 -6.38
CA ASP A 737 1.71 29.23 -5.94
C ASP A 737 0.53 30.12 -6.36
N GLN A 738 0.09 30.01 -7.62
CA GLN A 738 -1.07 30.75 -8.14
C GLN A 738 -2.36 30.40 -7.38
N LEU A 739 -2.61 29.11 -7.13
CA LEU A 739 -3.79 28.68 -6.37
C LEU A 739 -3.81 29.29 -4.96
N ILE A 740 -2.65 29.29 -4.28
CA ILE A 740 -2.54 29.85 -2.93
C ILE A 740 -2.71 31.38 -2.95
N GLU A 741 -2.16 32.06 -3.96
CA GLU A 741 -2.38 33.50 -4.19
C GLU A 741 -3.89 33.79 -4.32
N GLN A 742 -4.62 33.03 -5.15
CA GLN A 742 -6.06 33.21 -5.36
C GLN A 742 -6.90 32.92 -4.11
N ILE A 743 -6.59 31.87 -3.34
CA ILE A 743 -7.32 31.55 -2.10
C ILE A 743 -7.12 32.65 -1.05
N LYS A 744 -5.92 33.24 -0.99
CA LYS A 744 -5.64 34.36 -0.07
C LYS A 744 -6.45 35.61 -0.42
N GLU A 745 -6.66 35.87 -1.71
CA GLU A 745 -7.53 36.95 -2.18
C GLU A 745 -9.02 36.69 -1.85
N ALA A 746 -9.47 35.44 -1.99
CA ALA A 746 -10.85 35.03 -1.73
C ALA A 746 -11.28 35.12 -0.25
N LYS A 747 -10.31 35.08 0.68
CA LYS A 747 -10.49 34.96 2.14
C LYS A 747 -11.11 33.63 2.58
N TYR A 748 -12.34 33.34 2.18
CA TYR A 748 -13.07 32.13 2.57
C TYR A 748 -12.86 30.98 1.58
N PHE A 749 -12.75 29.77 2.13
CA PHE A 749 -12.61 28.55 1.32
C PHE A 749 -13.29 27.36 1.99
N SER A 750 -13.57 26.32 1.23
CA SER A 750 -14.00 25.02 1.76
C SER A 750 -13.13 23.90 1.22
N LEU A 751 -13.11 22.78 1.92
CA LEU A 751 -12.29 21.63 1.60
C LEU A 751 -13.13 20.38 1.38
N GLN A 752 -12.73 19.59 0.39
CA GLN A 752 -13.26 18.26 0.14
C GLN A 752 -12.12 17.27 0.33
N LEU A 753 -12.35 16.22 1.12
CA LEU A 753 -11.35 15.23 1.53
C LEU A 753 -11.84 13.84 1.16
N ASP A 754 -10.96 13.00 0.64
CA ASP A 754 -11.23 11.56 0.51
C ASP A 754 -9.92 10.78 0.48
N GLU A 755 -9.95 9.53 0.96
CA GLU A 755 -8.81 8.61 0.94
C GLU A 755 -9.04 7.40 0.02
N CYS A 756 -7.99 6.98 -0.69
CA CYS A 756 -8.00 5.70 -1.39
C CYS A 756 -6.70 4.94 -1.18
N ARG A 757 -6.71 3.65 -1.52
CA ARG A 757 -5.48 2.85 -1.63
C ARG A 757 -4.99 2.83 -3.07
N ASP A 758 -3.69 3.00 -3.25
CA ASP A 758 -3.05 2.90 -4.56
C ASP A 758 -2.65 1.45 -4.91
N ILE A 759 -2.03 1.26 -6.09
CA ILE A 759 -1.57 -0.06 -6.57
C ILE A 759 -0.48 -0.68 -5.67
N ALA A 760 0.26 0.15 -4.92
CA ALA A 760 1.24 -0.28 -3.95
C ALA A 760 0.63 -0.52 -2.55
N ASN A 761 -0.70 -0.45 -2.44
CA ASN A 761 -1.46 -0.55 -1.20
C ASN A 761 -1.13 0.55 -0.18
N MET A 762 -0.57 1.68 -0.64
CA MET A 762 -0.35 2.89 0.16
C MET A 762 -1.62 3.72 0.18
N ILE A 763 -1.91 4.35 1.31
CA ILE A 763 -3.06 5.25 1.43
C ILE A 763 -2.69 6.62 0.86
N VAL A 764 -3.52 7.12 -0.04
CA VAL A 764 -3.38 8.44 -0.65
C VAL A 764 -4.61 9.27 -0.29
N LEU A 765 -4.39 10.36 0.43
CA LEU A 765 -5.36 11.42 0.67
C LEU A 765 -5.34 12.38 -0.51
N LEU A 766 -6.51 12.68 -1.08
CA LEU A 766 -6.69 13.78 -2.03
C LEU A 766 -7.56 14.86 -1.39
N VAL A 767 -7.15 16.11 -1.58
CA VAL A 767 -7.89 17.28 -1.11
C VAL A 767 -8.16 18.23 -2.26
N TYR A 768 -9.40 18.67 -2.38
CA TYR A 768 -9.84 19.74 -3.27
C TYR A 768 -10.26 20.95 -2.44
N VAL A 769 -10.17 22.13 -3.04
CA VAL A 769 -10.55 23.40 -2.44
C VAL A 769 -11.56 24.12 -3.34
N ARG A 770 -12.54 24.78 -2.71
CA ARG A 770 -13.52 25.63 -3.38
C ARG A 770 -13.51 27.02 -2.77
N PHE A 771 -13.44 28.05 -3.62
CA PHE A 771 -13.23 29.45 -3.22
C PHE A 771 -13.78 30.41 -4.30
N GLU A 772 -13.95 31.68 -3.93
CA GLU A 772 -14.40 32.76 -4.83
C GLU A 772 -13.23 33.29 -5.66
N HIS A 773 -13.33 33.30 -7.00
CA HIS A 773 -12.33 33.92 -7.88
C HIS A 773 -12.90 34.20 -9.27
N ASP A 774 -12.53 35.33 -9.89
CA ASP A 774 -13.02 35.80 -11.19
C ASP A 774 -14.55 35.81 -11.32
N ASP A 775 -15.26 36.44 -10.36
CA ASP A 775 -16.72 36.55 -10.33
C ASP A 775 -17.50 35.22 -10.34
N ASP A 776 -16.87 34.12 -9.96
CA ASP A 776 -17.51 32.82 -9.78
C ASP A 776 -16.86 32.03 -8.62
N ILE A 777 -17.47 30.89 -8.27
CA ILE A 777 -16.86 29.91 -7.37
C ILE A 777 -16.05 28.91 -8.20
N LYS A 778 -14.75 28.79 -7.89
CA LYS A 778 -13.85 27.84 -8.55
C LYS A 778 -13.56 26.65 -7.64
N GLU A 779 -13.38 25.50 -8.28
CA GLU A 779 -12.99 24.24 -7.66
C GLU A 779 -11.64 23.82 -8.21
N GLU A 780 -10.66 23.59 -7.34
CA GLU A 780 -9.30 23.23 -7.75
C GLU A 780 -8.72 22.10 -6.92
N PHE A 781 -7.82 21.35 -7.55
CA PHE A 781 -7.02 20.34 -6.85
C PHE A 781 -6.08 21.04 -5.87
N PHE A 782 -6.24 20.77 -4.57
CA PHE A 782 -5.49 21.46 -3.54
C PHE A 782 -4.17 20.77 -3.25
N PHE A 783 -4.19 19.50 -2.83
CA PHE A 783 -2.99 18.67 -2.67
C PHE A 783 -3.30 17.17 -2.56
N SER A 784 -2.23 16.37 -2.59
CA SER A 784 -2.25 14.95 -2.28
C SER A 784 -1.19 14.62 -1.23
N ALA A 785 -1.51 13.75 -0.29
CA ALA A 785 -0.55 13.23 0.69
C ALA A 785 -0.58 11.70 0.72
N SER A 786 0.59 11.07 0.79
CA SER A 786 0.71 9.64 1.05
C SER A 786 0.84 9.43 2.55
N LEU A 787 -0.03 8.60 3.13
CA LEU A 787 -0.04 8.31 4.56
C LEU A 787 0.70 6.98 4.79
N PRO A 788 1.71 6.95 5.68
CA PRO A 788 2.60 5.79 5.85
C PRO A 788 1.99 4.64 6.67
N THR A 789 1.00 4.94 7.51
CA THR A 789 0.42 4.03 8.52
C THR A 789 -1.10 3.88 8.34
N ASN A 790 -1.73 3.09 9.21
CA ASN A 790 -3.19 2.97 9.24
C ASN A 790 -3.79 4.34 9.57
N THR A 791 -4.60 4.90 8.68
CA THR A 791 -5.36 6.16 8.78
C THR A 791 -5.95 6.39 10.17
N THR A 792 -5.17 6.94 11.09
CA THR A 792 -5.71 7.51 12.32
C THR A 792 -6.27 8.89 11.99
N SER A 793 -7.32 9.29 12.69
CA SER A 793 -7.89 10.63 12.56
C SER A 793 -6.83 11.73 12.76
N SER A 794 -5.92 11.51 13.70
CA SER A 794 -4.83 12.45 14.00
C SER A 794 -3.89 12.68 12.79
N GLU A 795 -3.41 11.63 12.12
CA GLU A 795 -2.50 11.75 10.98
C GLU A 795 -3.14 12.49 9.79
N LEU A 796 -4.42 12.22 9.52
CA LEU A 796 -5.18 12.89 8.47
C LEU A 796 -5.33 14.39 8.77
N CYS A 797 -5.73 14.70 10.01
CA CYS A 797 -5.86 16.08 10.46
C CYS A 797 -4.52 16.81 10.41
N GLU A 798 -3.44 16.18 10.88
CA GLU A 798 -2.09 16.74 10.86
C GLU A 798 -1.61 16.98 9.42
N ALA A 799 -1.86 16.06 8.49
CA ALA A 799 -1.51 16.25 7.08
C ALA A 799 -2.22 17.47 6.46
N VAL A 800 -3.53 17.61 6.70
CA VAL A 800 -4.31 18.77 6.25
C VAL A 800 -3.82 20.04 6.94
N LYS A 801 -3.57 19.98 8.25
CA LYS A 801 -3.14 21.14 9.04
C LYS A 801 -1.76 21.64 8.63
N ASN A 802 -0.80 20.75 8.50
CA ASN A 802 0.55 21.07 8.05
C ASN A 802 0.54 21.68 6.65
N TYR A 803 -0.31 21.19 5.75
CA TYR A 803 -0.40 21.77 4.42
C TYR A 803 -1.06 23.15 4.42
N VAL A 804 -2.23 23.31 5.04
CA VAL A 804 -2.99 24.57 5.06
C VAL A 804 -2.22 25.67 5.79
N VAL A 805 -1.70 25.37 6.99
CA VAL A 805 -1.04 26.38 7.84
C VAL A 805 0.43 26.52 7.49
N ASN A 806 1.22 25.45 7.57
CA ASN A 806 2.68 25.56 7.48
C ASN A 806 3.15 25.77 6.04
N LYS A 807 2.50 25.15 5.05
CA LYS A 807 2.89 25.28 3.65
C LYS A 807 2.24 26.47 2.96
N CYS A 808 0.92 26.64 3.09
CA CYS A 808 0.20 27.69 2.38
C CYS A 808 0.16 29.03 3.13
N GLY A 809 0.29 29.01 4.46
CA GLY A 809 0.09 30.19 5.31
C GLY A 809 -1.38 30.64 5.34
N LEU A 810 -2.33 29.71 5.19
CA LEU A 810 -3.76 29.96 5.30
C LEU A 810 -4.22 29.74 6.75
N GLN A 811 -5.26 30.46 7.15
CA GLN A 811 -5.85 30.33 8.50
C GLN A 811 -7.10 29.47 8.44
N PHE A 812 -7.19 28.44 9.29
CA PHE A 812 -8.34 27.55 9.36
C PHE A 812 -9.65 28.26 9.72
N GLN A 813 -9.59 29.38 10.46
CA GLN A 813 -10.79 30.15 10.81
C GLN A 813 -11.61 30.61 9.59
N PHE A 814 -10.99 30.70 8.40
CA PHE A 814 -11.69 31.04 7.16
C PHE A 814 -12.14 29.82 6.34
N CYS A 815 -11.92 28.61 6.86
CA CYS A 815 -12.47 27.38 6.30
C CYS A 815 -13.95 27.28 6.70
N VAL A 816 -14.85 27.52 5.75
CA VAL A 816 -16.30 27.58 6.00
C VAL A 816 -16.99 26.23 5.85
N GLY A 817 -16.32 25.25 5.22
CA GLY A 817 -16.90 23.95 4.98
C GLY A 817 -15.90 22.82 4.79
N LEU A 818 -16.28 21.64 5.24
CA LEU A 818 -15.54 20.39 5.07
C LEU A 818 -16.47 19.29 4.55
N CYS A 819 -16.12 18.66 3.44
CA CYS A 819 -16.85 17.50 2.91
C CYS A 819 -16.00 16.24 2.94
N SER A 820 -16.57 15.13 3.42
CA SER A 820 -15.97 13.80 3.42
C SER A 820 -17.00 12.71 3.10
N ASP A 821 -16.51 11.51 2.78
CA ASP A 821 -17.33 10.34 2.46
C ASP A 821 -18.08 9.76 3.68
N GLY A 822 -17.77 10.22 4.89
CA GLY A 822 -18.35 9.74 6.13
C GLY A 822 -17.82 8.39 6.61
N ALA A 823 -16.63 7.99 6.17
CA ALA A 823 -15.90 6.89 6.78
C ALA A 823 -15.70 7.14 8.28
N ALA A 824 -15.64 6.07 9.08
CA ALA A 824 -15.47 6.18 10.53
C ALA A 824 -14.19 6.93 10.94
N SER A 825 -13.16 6.91 10.09
CA SER A 825 -11.92 7.73 10.19
C SER A 825 -12.18 9.24 10.12
N MET A 826 -13.24 9.63 9.42
CA MET A 826 -13.57 11.02 9.06
C MET A 826 -14.77 11.58 9.83
N THR A 827 -15.78 10.77 10.17
CA THR A 827 -17.03 11.22 10.81
C THR A 827 -17.50 10.35 11.98
N GLY A 828 -16.73 9.33 12.36
CA GLY A 828 -17.10 8.42 13.45
C GLY A 828 -17.32 9.14 14.78
N ARG A 829 -18.17 8.59 15.66
CA ARG A 829 -18.47 9.11 17.00
C ARG A 829 -17.23 9.23 17.92
N ARG A 830 -16.12 8.60 17.52
CA ARG A 830 -14.78 8.66 18.14
C ARG A 830 -13.72 9.36 17.25
N SER A 831 -14.12 9.95 16.11
CA SER A 831 -13.16 10.49 15.13
C SER A 831 -12.72 11.90 15.52
N GLU A 832 -11.41 12.11 15.56
CA GLU A 832 -10.85 13.39 15.97
C GLU A 832 -10.76 14.40 14.83
N VAL A 833 -10.81 14.03 13.53
CA VAL A 833 -10.56 14.99 12.42
C VAL A 833 -11.57 16.12 12.40
N VAL A 834 -12.87 15.77 12.35
CA VAL A 834 -13.94 16.77 12.30
C VAL A 834 -14.00 17.57 13.60
N ALA A 835 -13.79 16.92 14.75
CA ALA A 835 -13.75 17.59 16.04
C ALA A 835 -12.59 18.60 16.13
N GLN A 836 -11.37 18.17 15.78
CA GLN A 836 -10.18 19.03 15.77
C GLN A 836 -10.28 20.15 14.73
N ILE A 837 -10.85 19.90 13.55
CA ILE A 837 -11.08 20.97 12.56
C ILE A 837 -12.13 21.96 13.07
N LYS A 838 -13.20 21.49 13.74
CA LYS A 838 -14.18 22.38 14.38
C LYS A 838 -13.58 23.18 15.54
N GLU A 839 -12.65 22.63 16.30
CA GLU A 839 -11.90 23.39 17.32
C GLU A 839 -11.06 24.51 16.69
N LEU A 840 -10.45 24.26 15.52
CA LEU A 840 -9.67 25.25 14.78
C LEU A 840 -10.55 26.25 14.00
N ALA A 841 -11.76 25.85 13.63
CA ALA A 841 -12.71 26.61 12.83
C ALA A 841 -14.16 26.34 13.28
N PRO A 842 -14.64 27.01 14.34
CA PRO A 842 -15.97 26.75 14.91
C PRO A 842 -17.13 27.00 13.95
N GLU A 843 -16.97 27.94 13.00
CA GLU A 843 -17.96 28.25 11.96
C GLU A 843 -17.98 27.22 10.80
N CYS A 844 -17.05 26.26 10.77
CA CYS A 844 -16.93 25.29 9.68
C CYS A 844 -18.08 24.29 9.67
N LYS A 845 -18.85 24.27 8.57
CA LYS A 845 -19.94 23.31 8.35
C LYS A 845 -19.41 21.99 7.79
N ILE A 846 -19.83 20.89 8.40
CA ILE A 846 -19.43 19.55 7.95
C ILE A 846 -20.54 18.99 7.07
N THR A 847 -20.17 18.58 5.86
CA THR A 847 -21.09 17.98 4.90
C THR A 847 -20.71 16.53 4.66
N HIS A 848 -21.57 15.60 5.08
CA HIS A 848 -21.43 14.20 4.67
C HIS A 848 -21.86 14.07 3.21
N CYS A 849 -20.98 13.53 2.38
CA CYS A 849 -21.16 13.37 0.94
C CYS A 849 -22.54 12.82 0.58
N PHE A 850 -23.33 13.58 -0.18
CA PHE A 850 -24.70 13.21 -0.60
C PHE A 850 -24.70 11.92 -1.42
N ILE A 851 -23.72 11.76 -2.31
CA ILE A 851 -23.53 10.56 -3.14
C ILE A 851 -23.26 9.33 -2.26
N HIS A 852 -22.47 9.49 -1.20
CA HIS A 852 -22.23 8.40 -0.26
C HIS A 852 -23.49 8.07 0.56
N ARG A 853 -24.18 9.09 1.09
CA ARG A 853 -25.45 8.94 1.85
C ARG A 853 -26.51 8.24 1.01
N GLU A 854 -26.66 8.61 -0.26
CA GLU A 854 -27.53 7.94 -1.24
C GLU A 854 -27.13 6.46 -1.39
N GLY A 855 -25.84 6.19 -1.63
CA GLY A 855 -25.33 4.82 -1.69
C GLY A 855 -25.52 4.02 -0.39
N LEU A 856 -25.60 4.66 0.78
CA LEU A 856 -25.96 4.01 2.05
C LEU A 856 -27.45 3.72 2.16
N ALA A 857 -28.31 4.66 1.77
CA ALA A 857 -29.76 4.49 1.77
C ALA A 857 -30.20 3.30 0.94
N MET A 858 -29.48 3.03 -0.15
CA MET A 858 -29.75 1.89 -1.04
C MET A 858 -29.29 0.52 -0.51
N LYS A 859 -28.44 0.46 0.52
CA LYS A 859 -27.88 -0.83 0.97
C LYS A 859 -28.92 -1.74 1.60
N LYS A 860 -29.99 -1.18 2.18
CA LYS A 860 -31.03 -1.96 2.84
C LYS A 860 -31.99 -2.50 1.78
N ILE A 861 -31.90 -3.80 1.53
CA ILE A 861 -32.72 -4.50 0.53
C ILE A 861 -33.40 -5.70 1.21
N SER A 862 -34.61 -6.05 0.77
CA SER A 862 -35.35 -7.20 1.34
C SER A 862 -34.59 -8.52 1.10
N ALA A 863 -34.83 -9.52 1.93
CA ALA A 863 -34.13 -10.80 1.85
C ALA A 863 -34.32 -11.48 0.48
N GLU A 864 -35.52 -11.36 -0.08
CA GLU A 864 -35.91 -11.90 -1.38
C GLU A 864 -35.09 -11.28 -2.51
N LEU A 865 -35.01 -9.95 -2.55
CA LEU A 865 -34.25 -9.23 -3.57
C LEU A 865 -32.74 -9.38 -3.38
N ASN A 866 -32.27 -9.47 -2.12
CA ASN A 866 -30.87 -9.75 -1.82
C ASN A 866 -30.44 -11.13 -2.33
N SER A 867 -31.34 -12.12 -2.30
CA SER A 867 -31.06 -13.46 -2.81
C SER A 867 -30.77 -13.43 -4.32
N VAL A 868 -31.60 -12.73 -5.10
CA VAL A 868 -31.42 -12.52 -6.55
C VAL A 868 -30.10 -11.81 -6.84
N LEU A 869 -29.77 -10.77 -6.07
CA LEU A 869 -28.51 -10.04 -6.20
C LEU A 869 -27.29 -10.94 -5.91
N THR A 870 -27.39 -11.77 -4.86
CA THR A 870 -26.34 -12.70 -4.46
C THR A 870 -26.11 -13.77 -5.53
N ASP A 871 -27.18 -14.31 -6.10
CA ASP A 871 -27.09 -15.29 -7.19
C ASP A 871 -26.51 -14.67 -8.46
N THR A 872 -26.92 -13.44 -8.78
CA THR A 872 -26.34 -12.65 -9.88
C THR A 872 -24.82 -12.52 -9.74
N VAL A 873 -24.34 -12.11 -8.56
CA VAL A 873 -22.90 -11.97 -8.29
C VAL A 873 -22.17 -13.31 -8.43
N LYS A 874 -22.74 -14.40 -7.92
CA LYS A 874 -22.14 -15.76 -8.05
C LYS A 874 -22.04 -16.19 -9.51
N ILE A 875 -23.08 -15.97 -10.32
CA ILE A 875 -23.11 -16.31 -11.74
C ILE A 875 -22.05 -15.51 -12.51
N VAL A 876 -22.00 -14.19 -12.30
CA VAL A 876 -21.01 -13.31 -12.94
C VAL A 876 -19.59 -13.74 -12.58
N ASN A 877 -19.33 -13.98 -11.30
CA ASN A 877 -18.02 -14.43 -10.83
C ASN A 877 -17.64 -15.80 -11.38
N TYR A 878 -18.58 -16.72 -11.60
CA TYR A 878 -18.30 -18.00 -12.23
C TYR A 878 -17.90 -17.86 -13.71
N VAL A 879 -18.60 -17.02 -14.48
CA VAL A 879 -18.27 -16.79 -15.89
C VAL A 879 -16.91 -16.08 -16.02
N LYS A 880 -16.62 -15.14 -15.11
CA LYS A 880 -15.40 -14.32 -15.13
C LYS A 880 -14.17 -14.93 -14.47
N SER A 881 -14.33 -15.81 -13.49
CA SER A 881 -13.21 -16.44 -12.76
C SER A 881 -12.34 -17.34 -13.64
N ASN A 882 -12.88 -17.82 -14.76
CA ASN A 882 -12.16 -18.67 -15.70
C ASN A 882 -12.08 -18.01 -17.08
N ALA A 883 -10.86 -17.73 -17.55
CA ALA A 883 -10.60 -17.14 -18.86
C ALA A 883 -11.14 -17.99 -20.04
N LEU A 884 -11.24 -19.31 -19.87
CA LEU A 884 -11.91 -20.18 -20.84
C LEU A 884 -13.43 -19.95 -20.85
N ASN A 885 -14.06 -19.85 -19.68
CA ASN A 885 -15.51 -19.57 -19.60
C ASN A 885 -15.85 -18.21 -20.20
N SER A 886 -15.05 -17.19 -19.93
CA SER A 886 -15.25 -15.86 -20.52
C SER A 886 -15.12 -15.86 -22.05
N ARG A 887 -14.16 -16.60 -22.62
CA ARG A 887 -14.01 -16.73 -24.09
C ARG A 887 -15.13 -17.53 -24.72
N LEU A 888 -15.51 -18.67 -24.11
CA LEU A 888 -16.61 -19.50 -24.61
C LEU A 888 -17.96 -18.78 -24.53
N PHE A 889 -18.18 -18.01 -23.46
CA PHE A 889 -19.37 -17.18 -23.33
C PHE A 889 -19.39 -16.07 -24.38
N SER A 890 -18.26 -15.38 -24.60
CA SER A 890 -18.16 -14.37 -25.67
C SER A 890 -18.45 -14.94 -27.05
N LEU A 891 -17.93 -16.13 -27.36
CA LEU A 891 -18.21 -16.81 -28.63
C LEU A 891 -19.68 -17.20 -28.78
N LEU A 892 -20.33 -17.62 -27.68
CA LEU A 892 -21.75 -17.91 -27.67
C LEU A 892 -22.57 -16.63 -27.93
N CYS A 893 -22.23 -15.53 -27.27
CA CYS A 893 -22.86 -14.23 -27.51
C CYS A 893 -22.69 -13.78 -28.96
N ASP A 894 -21.52 -13.99 -29.57
CA ASP A 894 -21.29 -13.71 -30.99
C ASP A 894 -22.19 -14.54 -31.90
N ASN A 895 -22.34 -15.84 -31.61
CA ASN A 895 -23.19 -16.74 -32.39
C ASN A 895 -24.69 -16.47 -32.22
N MET A 896 -25.08 -15.85 -31.11
CA MET A 896 -26.47 -15.46 -30.81
C MET A 896 -26.76 -14.00 -31.17
N GLU A 897 -25.82 -13.31 -31.83
CA GLU A 897 -25.94 -11.90 -32.24
C GLU A 897 -26.25 -10.93 -31.08
N ALA A 898 -25.77 -11.23 -29.88
CA ALA A 898 -26.02 -10.40 -28.71
C ALA A 898 -25.28 -9.05 -28.79
N ASP A 899 -25.95 -7.97 -28.37
CA ASP A 899 -25.37 -6.61 -28.28
C ASP A 899 -24.13 -6.55 -27.37
N HIS A 900 -24.02 -7.51 -26.44
CA HIS A 900 -22.97 -7.54 -25.45
C HIS A 900 -22.26 -8.90 -25.40
N LYS A 901 -20.97 -8.85 -25.75
CA LYS A 901 -20.11 -10.04 -25.85
C LYS A 901 -19.49 -10.46 -24.50
N GLN A 902 -19.58 -9.59 -23.49
CA GLN A 902 -18.95 -9.84 -22.20
C GLN A 902 -19.78 -9.27 -21.04
N LEU A 903 -19.81 -10.02 -19.94
CA LEU A 903 -20.26 -9.54 -18.63
C LEU A 903 -19.29 -8.49 -18.08
N LEU A 904 -19.76 -7.67 -17.14
CA LEU A 904 -18.92 -6.78 -16.36
C LEU A 904 -18.44 -7.50 -15.10
N LEU A 905 -17.17 -7.32 -14.70
CA LEU A 905 -16.68 -7.93 -13.46
C LEU A 905 -17.25 -7.16 -12.27
N HIS A 906 -17.85 -7.87 -11.32
CA HIS A 906 -18.28 -7.26 -10.07
C HIS A 906 -17.05 -7.04 -9.18
N ALA A 907 -16.73 -5.78 -8.90
CA ALA A 907 -15.89 -5.42 -7.77
C ALA A 907 -16.83 -4.96 -6.65
N GLU A 908 -16.67 -5.53 -5.44
CA GLU A 908 -17.52 -5.28 -4.26
C GLU A 908 -17.62 -3.79 -3.85
N MET A 909 -16.85 -2.90 -4.47
CA MET A 909 -16.52 -1.59 -3.91
C MET A 909 -17.49 -0.44 -4.21
N ARG A 910 -18.46 -0.53 -5.14
CA ARG A 910 -19.43 0.59 -5.38
C ARG A 910 -20.78 0.09 -5.90
N TRP A 911 -21.89 0.62 -5.36
CA TRP A 911 -23.25 0.26 -5.79
C TRP A 911 -23.52 0.54 -7.28
N LEU A 912 -22.88 1.57 -7.83
CA LEU A 912 -22.91 1.93 -9.26
C LEU A 912 -22.41 0.81 -10.19
N SER A 913 -21.46 -0.02 -9.73
CA SER A 913 -21.03 -1.19 -10.51
C SER A 913 -22.07 -2.31 -10.52
N ARG A 914 -22.89 -2.40 -9.47
CA ARG A 914 -23.95 -3.41 -9.34
C ARG A 914 -25.09 -3.15 -10.33
N GLY A 915 -25.51 -1.90 -10.49
CA GLY A 915 -26.55 -1.52 -11.45
C GLY A 915 -26.18 -1.91 -12.88
N LYS A 916 -25.00 -1.52 -13.34
CA LYS A 916 -24.51 -1.88 -14.67
C LYS A 916 -24.35 -3.39 -14.87
N VAL A 917 -23.97 -4.12 -13.83
CA VAL A 917 -23.89 -5.59 -13.88
C VAL A 917 -25.28 -6.21 -14.01
N LEU A 918 -26.28 -5.70 -13.28
CA LEU A 918 -27.66 -6.18 -13.33
C LEU A 918 -28.29 -5.94 -14.71
N SER A 919 -28.19 -4.72 -15.25
CA SER A 919 -28.71 -4.39 -16.58
C SER A 919 -28.06 -5.25 -17.66
N ARG A 920 -26.72 -5.38 -17.62
CA ARG A 920 -25.99 -6.24 -18.54
C ARG A 920 -26.41 -7.70 -18.44
N MET A 921 -26.64 -8.21 -17.23
CA MET A 921 -27.07 -9.59 -17.02
C MET A 921 -28.48 -9.82 -17.56
N PHE A 922 -29.38 -8.87 -17.36
CA PHE A 922 -30.76 -8.94 -17.82
C PHE A 922 -30.84 -8.92 -19.36
N GLU A 923 -30.04 -8.08 -20.02
CA GLU A 923 -29.92 -8.01 -21.48
C GLU A 923 -29.47 -9.35 -22.08
N ILE A 924 -28.43 -9.98 -21.50
CA ILE A 924 -27.85 -11.22 -22.02
C ILE A 924 -28.38 -12.50 -21.32
N ARG A 925 -29.58 -12.43 -20.74
CA ARG A 925 -30.15 -13.51 -19.92
C ARG A 925 -30.34 -14.81 -20.72
N ASN A 926 -30.65 -14.70 -22.01
CA ASN A 926 -30.90 -15.84 -22.90
C ASN A 926 -29.60 -16.59 -23.21
N GLU A 927 -28.52 -15.87 -23.49
CA GLU A 927 -27.18 -16.40 -23.72
C GLU A 927 -26.64 -17.04 -22.44
N LEU A 928 -26.87 -16.40 -21.29
CA LEU A 928 -26.50 -16.95 -19.99
C LEU A 928 -27.26 -18.24 -19.68
N LEU A 929 -28.56 -18.28 -19.97
CA LEU A 929 -29.36 -19.48 -19.83
C LEU A 929 -28.75 -20.63 -20.64
N VAL A 930 -28.49 -20.44 -21.93
CA VAL A 930 -27.89 -21.47 -22.80
C VAL A 930 -26.49 -21.88 -22.31
N PHE A 931 -25.66 -20.91 -21.95
CA PHE A 931 -24.29 -21.18 -21.46
C PHE A 931 -24.28 -22.01 -20.18
N LEU A 932 -25.20 -21.74 -19.26
CA LEU A 932 -25.26 -22.37 -17.96
C LEU A 932 -25.97 -23.73 -17.98
N GLN A 933 -26.85 -24.00 -18.96
CA GLN A 933 -27.56 -25.28 -19.06
C GLN A 933 -26.63 -26.50 -19.02
N SER A 934 -25.51 -26.45 -19.75
CA SER A 934 -24.55 -27.57 -19.81
C SER A 934 -23.56 -27.61 -18.64
N LYS A 935 -23.31 -26.47 -17.97
CA LYS A 935 -22.24 -26.33 -16.98
C LYS A 935 -22.73 -26.25 -15.53
N LYS A 936 -23.85 -25.56 -15.31
CA LYS A 936 -24.45 -25.25 -14.00
C LYS A 936 -25.99 -25.25 -14.12
N PRO A 937 -26.62 -26.45 -14.20
CA PRO A 937 -28.05 -26.58 -14.45
C PRO A 937 -28.92 -25.83 -13.43
N VAL A 938 -28.52 -25.83 -12.15
CA VAL A 938 -29.23 -25.13 -11.07
C VAL A 938 -29.35 -23.62 -11.33
N TRP A 939 -28.28 -22.98 -11.83
CA TRP A 939 -28.34 -21.55 -12.16
C TRP A 939 -29.08 -21.29 -13.46
N SER A 940 -29.03 -22.24 -14.41
CA SER A 940 -29.83 -22.13 -15.63
C SER A 940 -31.34 -22.18 -15.35
N GLN A 941 -31.76 -22.90 -14.30
CA GLN A 941 -33.16 -22.95 -13.88
C GLN A 941 -33.67 -21.61 -13.34
N LEU A 942 -32.80 -20.79 -12.73
CA LEU A 942 -33.18 -19.45 -12.25
C LEU A 942 -33.67 -18.55 -13.38
N PHE A 943 -33.02 -18.59 -14.54
CA PHE A 943 -33.44 -17.83 -15.73
C PHE A 943 -34.71 -18.40 -16.40
N LYS A 944 -35.15 -19.60 -16.03
CA LYS A 944 -36.45 -20.16 -16.43
C LYS A 944 -37.55 -19.85 -15.42
N ASP A 945 -37.20 -19.49 -14.19
CA ASP A 945 -38.17 -19.04 -13.19
C ASP A 945 -38.59 -17.60 -13.51
N VAL A 946 -39.85 -17.46 -13.92
CA VAL A 946 -40.45 -16.18 -14.28
C VAL A 946 -40.50 -15.21 -13.11
N ASN A 947 -40.70 -15.69 -11.88
CA ASN A 947 -40.73 -14.85 -10.69
C ASN A 947 -39.33 -14.35 -10.35
N TRP A 948 -38.31 -15.20 -10.48
CA TRP A 948 -36.92 -14.78 -10.31
C TRP A 948 -36.51 -13.75 -11.37
N THR A 949 -36.88 -13.98 -12.64
CA THR A 949 -36.58 -13.09 -13.76
C THR A 949 -37.27 -11.73 -13.63
N ALA A 950 -38.53 -11.69 -13.17
CA ALA A 950 -39.24 -10.44 -12.90
C ALA A 950 -38.57 -9.63 -11.77
N ARG A 951 -38.10 -10.29 -10.70
CA ARG A 951 -37.33 -9.62 -9.63
C ARG A 951 -35.98 -9.11 -10.12
N LEU A 952 -35.30 -9.85 -10.99
CA LEU A 952 -34.06 -9.39 -11.66
C LEU A 952 -34.34 -8.15 -12.53
N ALA A 953 -35.44 -8.15 -13.29
CA ALA A 953 -35.86 -7.02 -14.13
C ALA A 953 -36.10 -5.76 -13.29
N TYR A 954 -36.87 -5.90 -12.20
CA TYR A 954 -37.07 -4.82 -11.25
C TYR A 954 -35.76 -4.28 -10.66
N LEU A 955 -34.85 -5.16 -10.25
CA LEU A 955 -33.54 -4.77 -9.73
C LEU A 955 -32.69 -4.04 -10.78
N SER A 956 -32.73 -4.48 -12.04
CA SER A 956 -32.09 -3.78 -13.14
C SER A 956 -32.64 -2.35 -13.28
N ASP A 957 -33.95 -2.18 -13.32
CA ASP A 957 -34.59 -0.88 -13.52
C ASP A 957 -34.32 0.07 -12.34
N ILE A 958 -34.58 -0.36 -11.11
CA ILE A 958 -34.43 0.51 -9.93
C ILE A 958 -32.97 0.93 -9.74
N PHE A 959 -32.00 0.02 -9.93
CA PHE A 959 -30.58 0.39 -9.83
C PHE A 959 -30.14 1.32 -10.97
N SER A 960 -30.70 1.17 -12.18
CA SER A 960 -30.42 2.10 -13.28
C SER A 960 -30.89 3.52 -12.93
N ILE A 961 -32.12 3.65 -12.42
CA ILE A 961 -32.69 4.93 -11.97
C ILE A 961 -31.79 5.62 -10.93
N PHE A 962 -31.32 4.87 -9.93
CA PHE A 962 -30.45 5.45 -8.90
C PHE A 962 -29.03 5.73 -9.42
N ASN A 963 -28.52 4.93 -10.36
CA ASN A 963 -27.28 5.25 -11.05
C ASN A 963 -27.43 6.58 -11.83
N ASP A 964 -28.56 6.84 -12.45
CA ASP A 964 -28.83 8.11 -13.14
C ASP A 964 -28.92 9.29 -12.16
N LEU A 965 -29.56 9.10 -11.00
CA LEU A 965 -29.55 10.09 -9.93
C LEU A 965 -28.12 10.39 -9.47
N ASN A 966 -27.32 9.35 -9.22
CA ASN A 966 -25.94 9.48 -8.78
C ASN A 966 -25.09 10.24 -9.82
N VAL A 967 -25.18 9.86 -11.10
CA VAL A 967 -24.52 10.58 -12.20
C VAL A 967 -24.99 12.03 -12.28
N SER A 968 -26.30 12.29 -12.09
CA SER A 968 -26.81 13.66 -12.10
C SER A 968 -26.24 14.50 -10.95
N MET A 969 -25.87 13.89 -9.81
CA MET A 969 -25.21 14.55 -8.69
C MET A 969 -23.70 14.70 -8.89
N GLN A 970 -23.10 13.97 -9.83
CA GLN A 970 -21.70 14.13 -10.21
C GLN A 970 -21.56 15.30 -11.18
N GLY A 971 -20.96 16.40 -10.74
CA GLY A 971 -20.76 17.57 -11.59
C GLY A 971 -19.96 18.65 -10.91
N LYS A 972 -19.27 19.47 -11.71
CA LYS A 972 -18.63 20.69 -11.23
C LYS A 972 -19.70 21.71 -10.84
N ASN A 973 -19.38 22.56 -9.87
CA ASN A 973 -20.22 23.66 -9.39
C ASN A 973 -21.55 23.21 -8.74
N ALA A 974 -21.67 21.94 -8.36
CA ALA A 974 -22.85 21.46 -7.62
C ALA A 974 -22.89 22.08 -6.22
N THR A 975 -24.09 22.54 -5.82
CA THR A 975 -24.34 23.11 -4.49
C THR A 975 -25.15 22.15 -3.62
N CYS A 976 -25.07 22.29 -2.30
CA CYS A 976 -25.89 21.51 -1.37
C CYS A 976 -27.39 21.64 -1.67
N PHE A 977 -27.83 22.83 -2.11
CA PHE A 977 -29.21 23.08 -2.52
C PHE A 977 -29.63 22.25 -3.73
N SER A 978 -28.83 22.30 -4.81
CA SER A 978 -29.12 21.53 -6.03
C SER A 978 -29.13 20.02 -5.80
N MET A 979 -28.33 19.52 -4.84
CA MET A 979 -28.35 18.11 -4.45
C MET A 979 -29.58 17.77 -3.61
N ALA A 980 -29.97 18.63 -2.67
CA ALA A 980 -31.19 18.47 -1.89
C ALA A 980 -32.44 18.42 -2.78
N ASP A 981 -32.52 19.29 -3.81
CA ASP A 981 -33.61 19.27 -4.79
C ASP A 981 -33.70 17.94 -5.56
N LYS A 982 -32.56 17.38 -5.95
CA LYS A 982 -32.50 16.08 -6.64
C LYS A 982 -32.92 14.92 -5.74
N ILE A 983 -32.46 14.92 -4.48
CA ILE A 983 -32.86 13.90 -3.50
C ILE A 983 -34.35 14.00 -3.20
N GLU A 984 -34.88 15.20 -2.99
CA GLU A 984 -36.30 15.42 -2.75
C GLU A 984 -37.16 14.99 -3.94
N GLY A 985 -36.75 15.36 -5.16
CA GLY A 985 -37.40 14.88 -6.38
C GLY A 985 -37.39 13.35 -6.49
N GLN A 986 -36.33 12.68 -6.01
CA GLN A 986 -36.29 11.21 -5.97
C GLN A 986 -37.23 10.64 -4.91
N LYS A 987 -37.29 11.21 -3.71
CA LYS A 987 -38.23 10.78 -2.66
C LYS A 987 -39.68 10.85 -3.17
N GLN A 988 -40.05 11.96 -3.80
CA GLN A 988 -41.38 12.14 -4.40
C GLN A 988 -41.67 11.13 -5.51
N LYS A 989 -40.67 10.80 -6.35
CA LYS A 989 -40.80 9.73 -7.35
C LYS A 989 -41.05 8.37 -6.72
N LEU A 990 -40.28 8.01 -5.69
CA LEU A 990 -40.44 6.72 -4.98
C LEU A 990 -41.82 6.60 -4.34
N GLU A 991 -42.32 7.66 -3.72
CA GLU A 991 -43.68 7.72 -3.16
C GLU A 991 -44.74 7.56 -4.25
N ALA A 992 -44.60 8.29 -5.37
CA ALA A 992 -45.50 8.16 -6.51
C ALA A 992 -45.47 6.74 -7.11
N TRP A 993 -44.30 6.10 -7.18
CA TRP A 993 -44.16 4.73 -7.68
C TRP A 993 -44.76 3.70 -6.73
N ARG A 994 -44.60 3.86 -5.42
CA ARG A 994 -45.28 3.04 -4.41
C ARG A 994 -46.80 3.08 -4.61
N ASN A 995 -47.34 4.28 -4.82
CA ASN A 995 -48.78 4.48 -5.05
C ASN A 995 -49.24 3.94 -6.42
N ARG A 996 -48.37 3.86 -7.42
CA ARG A 996 -48.68 3.22 -8.71
C ARG A 996 -48.62 1.70 -8.65
N VAL A 997 -47.63 1.15 -7.95
CA VAL A 997 -47.49 -0.30 -7.76
C VAL A 997 -48.67 -0.88 -6.97
N SER A 998 -49.24 -0.13 -6.02
CA SER A 998 -50.45 -0.55 -5.30
C SER A 998 -51.67 -0.72 -6.21
N VAL A 999 -51.73 0.00 -7.34
CA VAL A 999 -52.77 -0.13 -8.37
C VAL A 999 -52.32 -0.95 -9.60
N ASN A 1000 -51.26 -1.75 -9.48
CA ASN A 1000 -50.69 -2.60 -10.53
C ASN A 1000 -50.16 -1.85 -11.78
N CYS A 1001 -49.75 -0.59 -11.63
CA CYS A 1001 -49.07 0.15 -12.69
C CYS A 1001 -47.55 0.06 -12.49
N TYR A 1002 -46.84 -0.46 -13.51
CA TYR A 1002 -45.40 -0.74 -13.47
C TYR A 1002 -44.59 0.02 -14.54
N ASP A 1003 -45.21 0.94 -15.28
CA ASP A 1003 -44.62 1.60 -16.47
C ASP A 1003 -43.30 2.34 -16.22
N MET A 1004 -43.01 2.68 -14.95
CA MET A 1004 -41.73 3.29 -14.54
C MET A 1004 -40.55 2.31 -14.58
N PHE A 1005 -40.83 1.00 -14.55
CA PHE A 1005 -39.87 -0.09 -14.60
C PHE A 1005 -39.99 -0.78 -15.96
N HIS A 1006 -39.21 -0.32 -16.94
CA HIS A 1006 -39.31 -0.76 -18.32
C HIS A 1006 -39.06 -2.26 -18.50
N ASN A 1007 -37.96 -2.78 -17.95
CA ASN A 1007 -37.61 -4.19 -18.05
C ASN A 1007 -38.66 -5.06 -17.34
N LEU A 1008 -39.14 -4.64 -16.17
CA LEU A 1008 -40.19 -5.35 -15.45
C LEU A 1008 -41.50 -5.39 -16.24
N THR A 1009 -41.90 -4.27 -16.82
CA THR A 1009 -43.12 -4.18 -17.64
C THR A 1009 -43.05 -5.14 -18.83
N THR A 1010 -41.90 -5.21 -19.50
CA THR A 1010 -41.66 -6.18 -20.58
C THR A 1010 -41.86 -7.63 -20.11
N ILE A 1011 -41.29 -8.02 -18.96
CA ILE A 1011 -41.47 -9.37 -18.41
C ILE A 1011 -42.93 -9.65 -18.03
N ILE A 1012 -43.64 -8.67 -17.47
CA ILE A 1012 -45.07 -8.82 -17.13
C ILE A 1012 -45.89 -9.07 -18.40
N HIS A 1013 -45.60 -8.37 -19.50
CA HIS A 1013 -46.28 -8.59 -20.78
C HIS A 1013 -45.90 -9.92 -21.45
N GLU A 1014 -44.64 -10.35 -21.36
CA GLU A 1014 -44.14 -11.62 -21.92
C GLU A 1014 -44.73 -12.84 -21.21
N VAL A 1015 -44.83 -12.79 -19.88
CA VAL A 1015 -45.19 -13.95 -19.03
C VAL A 1015 -46.69 -14.03 -18.73
N GLY A 1016 -47.38 -12.89 -18.64
CA GLY A 1016 -48.81 -12.85 -18.34
C GLY A 1016 -49.18 -13.54 -17.03
N ASN A 1017 -50.02 -14.58 -17.10
CA ASN A 1017 -50.64 -15.23 -15.94
C ASN A 1017 -49.71 -16.17 -15.15
N ASP A 1018 -48.55 -16.56 -15.69
CA ASP A 1018 -47.62 -17.47 -15.00
C ASP A 1018 -46.84 -16.77 -13.87
N LEU A 1019 -46.93 -15.44 -13.80
CA LEU A 1019 -46.27 -14.61 -12.80
C LEU A 1019 -47.15 -14.44 -11.54
N ASP A 1020 -46.57 -14.67 -10.36
CA ASP A 1020 -47.23 -14.31 -9.10
C ASP A 1020 -47.13 -12.79 -8.86
N ILE A 1021 -47.99 -12.06 -9.57
CA ILE A 1021 -48.00 -10.60 -9.53
C ILE A 1021 -48.41 -10.06 -8.16
N VAL A 1022 -49.18 -10.82 -7.39
CA VAL A 1022 -49.61 -10.43 -6.03
C VAL A 1022 -48.41 -10.45 -5.09
N TYR A 1023 -47.61 -11.52 -5.12
CA TYR A 1023 -46.40 -11.61 -4.34
C TYR A 1023 -45.34 -10.61 -4.81
N LEU A 1024 -45.15 -10.46 -6.12
CA LEU A 1024 -44.20 -9.49 -6.68
C LEU A 1024 -44.55 -8.06 -6.25
N ARG A 1025 -45.83 -7.67 -6.31
CA ARG A 1025 -46.32 -6.38 -5.82
C ARG A 1025 -45.98 -6.16 -4.35
N LYS A 1026 -46.16 -7.18 -3.50
CA LYS A 1026 -45.80 -7.11 -2.08
C LYS A 1026 -44.31 -6.83 -1.90
N VAL A 1027 -43.44 -7.59 -2.59
CA VAL A 1027 -41.98 -7.43 -2.52
C VAL A 1027 -41.54 -6.05 -3.00
N ILE A 1028 -42.11 -5.54 -4.10
CA ILE A 1028 -41.78 -4.21 -4.63
C ILE A 1028 -42.23 -3.11 -3.67
N ASN A 1029 -43.46 -3.15 -3.16
CA ASN A 1029 -43.97 -2.16 -2.20
C ASN A 1029 -43.19 -2.14 -0.89
N GLU A 1030 -42.81 -3.31 -0.39
CA GLU A 1030 -41.95 -3.42 0.79
C GLU A 1030 -40.57 -2.81 0.52
N HIS A 1031 -39.98 -3.07 -0.65
CA HIS A 1031 -38.70 -2.46 -1.02
C HIS A 1031 -38.79 -0.93 -1.16
N LEU A 1032 -39.81 -0.41 -1.84
CA LEU A 1032 -40.00 1.03 -2.03
C LEU A 1032 -40.25 1.75 -0.70
N THR A 1033 -41.04 1.16 0.19
CA THR A 1033 -41.24 1.69 1.56
C THR A 1033 -39.92 1.71 2.34
N ASN A 1034 -39.17 0.60 2.33
CA ASN A 1034 -37.87 0.55 2.99
C ASN A 1034 -36.88 1.57 2.42
N LEU A 1035 -36.90 1.81 1.10
CA LEU A 1035 -36.08 2.84 0.46
C LEU A 1035 -36.48 4.22 0.96
N LEU A 1036 -37.77 4.57 0.97
CA LEU A 1036 -38.26 5.85 1.51
C LEU A 1036 -37.83 6.06 2.96
N ASP A 1037 -38.00 5.06 3.82
CA ASP A 1037 -37.57 5.12 5.22
C ASP A 1037 -36.06 5.33 5.34
N CYS A 1038 -35.28 4.67 4.48
CA CYS A 1038 -33.83 4.85 4.44
C CYS A 1038 -33.44 6.23 3.91
N PHE A 1039 -34.14 6.76 2.90
CA PHE A 1039 -33.92 8.13 2.43
C PHE A 1039 -34.29 9.16 3.50
N GLU A 1040 -35.30 8.94 4.34
CA GLU A 1040 -35.59 9.81 5.49
C GLU A 1040 -34.53 9.68 6.60
N LEU A 1041 -34.06 8.46 6.88
CA LEU A 1041 -32.99 8.24 7.86
C LEU A 1041 -31.69 8.92 7.44
N TYR A 1042 -31.31 8.75 6.17
CA TYR A 1042 -30.06 9.29 5.63
C TYR A 1042 -30.19 10.72 5.13
N PHE A 1043 -31.37 11.27 4.91
CA PHE A 1043 -31.58 12.68 4.54
C PHE A 1043 -32.77 13.24 5.33
N PRO A 1044 -32.62 13.42 6.66
CA PRO A 1044 -33.73 13.83 7.50
C PRO A 1044 -34.09 15.28 7.18
N SER A 1045 -35.39 15.57 7.12
CA SER A 1045 -35.91 16.89 6.76
C SER A 1045 -35.28 18.04 7.56
N LYS A 1046 -34.97 17.83 8.84
CA LYS A 1046 -34.30 18.82 9.72
C LYS A 1046 -32.87 19.22 9.31
N GLU A 1047 -32.18 18.38 8.53
CA GLU A 1047 -30.82 18.64 8.02
C GLU A 1047 -30.84 19.17 6.58
N ASP A 1048 -32.03 19.43 6.04
CA ASP A 1048 -32.17 19.95 4.68
C ASP A 1048 -31.53 21.36 4.60
N PRO A 1049 -30.53 21.56 3.73
CA PRO A 1049 -29.85 22.85 3.59
C PRO A 1049 -30.78 23.98 3.14
N ARG A 1050 -31.95 23.67 2.56
CA ARG A 1050 -32.94 24.63 2.05
C ARG A 1050 -33.77 25.26 3.16
N ILE A 1051 -33.95 24.59 4.30
CA ILE A 1051 -34.76 25.10 5.42
C ILE A 1051 -34.09 26.34 6.00
N GLY A 1052 -34.81 27.47 6.03
CA GLY A 1052 -34.31 28.78 6.48
C GLY A 1052 -33.38 29.49 5.49
N ASN A 1053 -33.03 28.87 4.37
CA ASN A 1053 -32.04 29.36 3.39
C ASN A 1053 -32.59 29.41 1.95
N SER A 1054 -33.88 29.18 1.74
CA SER A 1054 -34.53 29.19 0.41
C SER A 1054 -34.32 30.51 -0.34
N TRP A 1055 -34.22 31.63 0.40
CA TRP A 1055 -33.89 32.96 -0.13
C TRP A 1055 -32.51 33.02 -0.82
N ILE A 1056 -31.58 32.12 -0.50
CA ILE A 1056 -30.28 32.04 -1.19
C ILE A 1056 -30.46 31.51 -2.61
N GLN A 1057 -31.39 30.58 -2.84
CA GLN A 1057 -31.68 30.05 -4.18
C GLN A 1057 -32.48 31.05 -5.02
N ASN A 1058 -33.45 31.72 -4.39
CA ASN A 1058 -34.22 32.77 -5.04
C ASN A 1058 -34.59 33.86 -4.03
N PRO A 1059 -33.88 35.00 -4.03
CA PRO A 1059 -34.13 36.06 -3.07
C PRO A 1059 -35.39 36.89 -3.39
N PHE A 1060 -36.05 36.64 -4.53
CA PHE A 1060 -37.24 37.37 -4.98
C PHE A 1060 -38.56 36.64 -4.69
N LEU A 1061 -38.55 35.48 -4.03
CA LEU A 1061 -39.77 34.74 -3.68
C LEU A 1061 -40.55 35.38 -2.52
N SER A 1062 -41.89 35.20 -2.56
CA SER A 1062 -42.84 35.85 -1.65
C SER A 1062 -42.92 35.25 -0.24
N SER A 1063 -42.48 34.00 -0.01
CA SER A 1063 -42.55 33.37 1.31
C SER A 1063 -41.37 33.79 2.18
N LYS A 1064 -41.58 34.83 3.00
CA LYS A 1064 -40.55 35.41 3.88
C LYS A 1064 -40.71 34.98 5.34
N ASP A 1065 -41.65 34.09 5.61
CA ASP A 1065 -41.96 33.58 6.94
C ASP A 1065 -41.07 32.35 7.22
N ASN A 1066 -40.41 32.35 8.38
CA ASN A 1066 -39.41 31.35 8.84
C ASN A 1066 -37.98 31.52 8.32
N LEU A 1067 -37.49 32.76 8.25
CA LEU A 1067 -36.07 33.04 8.02
C LEU A 1067 -35.34 33.12 9.37
N ASN A 1068 -34.36 32.24 9.61
CA ASN A 1068 -33.40 32.36 10.72
C ASN A 1068 -32.37 33.48 10.44
N LEU A 1069 -32.86 34.68 10.10
CA LEU A 1069 -32.04 35.85 9.82
C LEU A 1069 -32.21 36.88 10.93
N THR A 1070 -31.18 37.69 11.16
CA THR A 1070 -31.31 38.88 12.00
C THR A 1070 -32.24 39.89 11.32
N VAL A 1071 -32.87 40.76 12.11
CA VAL A 1071 -33.77 41.82 11.60
C VAL A 1071 -33.08 42.67 10.52
N THR A 1072 -31.80 43.01 10.71
CA THR A 1072 -31.00 43.75 9.73
C THR A 1072 -30.82 43.02 8.41
N LEU A 1073 -30.57 41.70 8.43
CA LEU A 1073 -30.45 40.90 7.22
C LEU A 1073 -31.79 40.72 6.52
N GLN A 1074 -32.87 40.60 7.30
CA GLN A 1074 -34.22 40.51 6.77
C GLN A 1074 -34.62 41.81 6.05
N ASP A 1075 -34.33 42.98 6.63
CA ASP A 1075 -34.57 44.29 5.99
C ASP A 1075 -33.77 44.46 4.70
N ASN A 1076 -32.50 44.02 4.70
CA ASN A 1076 -31.66 44.06 3.50
C ASN A 1076 -32.18 43.11 2.41
N LEU A 1077 -32.64 41.92 2.79
CA LEU A 1077 -33.28 40.99 1.86
C LEU A 1077 -34.59 41.56 1.29
N LEU A 1078 -35.39 42.25 2.10
CA LEU A 1078 -36.61 42.93 1.65
C LEU A 1078 -36.31 44.02 0.60
N LYS A 1079 -35.26 44.81 0.83
CA LYS A 1079 -34.81 45.83 -0.13
C LYS A 1079 -34.31 45.22 -1.43
N LEU A 1080 -33.46 44.19 -1.34
CA LEU A 1080 -32.97 43.47 -2.52
C LEU A 1080 -34.14 42.86 -3.31
N ALA A 1081 -35.10 42.22 -2.64
CA ALA A 1081 -36.26 41.61 -3.29
C ALA A 1081 -37.17 42.60 -4.01
N ALA A 1082 -37.15 43.89 -3.62
CA ALA A 1082 -37.90 44.97 -4.26
C ALA A 1082 -37.14 45.62 -5.43
N ASP A 1083 -35.86 45.26 -5.65
CA ASP A 1083 -35.03 45.81 -6.69
C ASP A 1083 -35.23 45.06 -8.02
N GLU A 1084 -36.01 45.65 -8.93
CA GLU A 1084 -36.26 45.08 -10.26
C GLU A 1084 -34.99 45.04 -11.13
N GLY A 1085 -34.00 45.89 -10.89
CA GLY A 1085 -32.72 45.86 -11.60
C GLY A 1085 -31.91 44.62 -11.23
N LEU A 1086 -31.81 44.32 -9.93
CA LEU A 1086 -31.17 43.10 -9.43
C LEU A 1086 -31.94 41.84 -9.84
N LYS A 1087 -33.27 41.91 -9.94
CA LYS A 1087 -34.10 40.80 -10.43
C LYS A 1087 -33.84 40.49 -11.91
N MET A 1088 -33.80 41.51 -12.76
CA MET A 1088 -33.38 41.35 -14.16
C MET A 1088 -31.95 40.82 -14.26
N ASN A 1089 -31.04 41.27 -13.39
CA ASN A 1089 -29.68 40.74 -13.34
C ASN A 1089 -29.64 39.27 -12.90
N PHE A 1090 -30.46 38.85 -11.94
CA PHE A 1090 -30.56 37.46 -11.50
C PHE A 1090 -31.01 36.55 -12.64
N GLU A 1091 -32.05 36.95 -13.39
CA GLU A 1091 -32.55 36.20 -14.55
C GLU A 1091 -31.52 36.11 -15.70
N ASN A 1092 -30.70 37.16 -15.87
CA ASN A 1092 -29.67 37.22 -16.92
C ASN A 1092 -28.31 36.64 -16.49
N THR A 1093 -28.11 36.28 -15.22
CA THR A 1093 -26.82 35.78 -14.74
C THR A 1093 -26.69 34.27 -14.98
N ALA A 1094 -25.53 33.84 -15.47
CA ALA A 1094 -25.28 32.44 -15.84
C ALA A 1094 -25.25 31.47 -14.64
N SER A 1095 -24.87 31.93 -13.44
CA SER A 1095 -24.76 31.09 -12.25
C SER A 1095 -25.22 31.81 -10.97
N LEU A 1096 -25.75 31.03 -10.02
CA LEU A 1096 -26.17 31.54 -8.72
C LEU A 1096 -25.02 32.19 -7.92
N PRO A 1097 -23.80 31.60 -7.87
CA PRO A 1097 -22.67 32.25 -7.21
C PRO A 1097 -22.30 33.60 -7.83
N SER A 1098 -22.25 33.71 -9.16
CA SER A 1098 -21.93 34.98 -9.84
C SER A 1098 -22.92 36.09 -9.52
N PHE A 1099 -24.19 35.76 -9.31
CA PHE A 1099 -25.18 36.74 -8.85
C PHE A 1099 -24.84 37.26 -7.45
N TRP A 1100 -24.61 36.36 -6.49
CA TRP A 1100 -24.30 36.75 -5.11
C TRP A 1100 -22.96 37.50 -4.99
N ILE A 1101 -21.97 37.19 -5.83
CA ILE A 1101 -20.71 37.94 -5.89
C ILE A 1101 -20.93 39.37 -6.37
N LYS A 1102 -21.80 39.60 -7.37
CA LYS A 1102 -22.15 40.96 -7.81
C LYS A 1102 -22.91 41.73 -6.73
N VAL A 1103 -23.87 41.08 -6.08
CA VAL A 1103 -24.69 41.64 -4.99
C VAL A 1103 -23.82 42.04 -3.79
N LYS A 1104 -22.67 41.41 -3.58
CA LYS A 1104 -21.72 41.69 -2.50
C LYS A 1104 -21.29 43.17 -2.41
N ASN A 1105 -21.27 43.89 -3.53
CA ASN A 1105 -20.94 45.32 -3.55
C ASN A 1105 -22.02 46.19 -2.91
N GLU A 1106 -23.30 45.81 -3.05
CA GLU A 1106 -24.45 46.58 -2.56
C GLU A 1106 -24.96 46.05 -1.21
N TYR A 1107 -24.97 44.73 -1.02
CA TYR A 1107 -25.47 44.04 0.18
C TYR A 1107 -24.41 43.04 0.71
N PRO A 1108 -23.29 43.53 1.28
CA PRO A 1108 -22.13 42.69 1.63
C PRO A 1108 -22.44 41.61 2.66
N GLU A 1109 -23.18 41.94 3.72
CA GLU A 1109 -23.51 40.98 4.80
C GLU A 1109 -24.43 39.85 4.30
N LEU A 1110 -25.40 40.18 3.45
CA LEU A 1110 -26.34 39.22 2.89
C LEU A 1110 -25.62 38.29 1.89
N ALA A 1111 -24.79 38.87 1.02
CA ALA A 1111 -23.96 38.11 0.09
C ALA A 1111 -22.95 37.21 0.81
N GLU A 1112 -22.37 37.64 1.93
CA GLU A 1112 -21.45 36.81 2.71
C GLU A 1112 -22.15 35.54 3.22
N VAL A 1113 -23.35 35.64 3.80
CA VAL A 1113 -24.11 34.48 4.27
C VAL A 1113 -24.46 33.52 3.11
N ALA A 1114 -24.88 34.08 1.98
CA ALA A 1114 -25.18 33.31 0.77
C ALA A 1114 -23.93 32.57 0.24
N LEU A 1115 -22.82 33.28 0.07
CA LEU A 1115 -21.58 32.73 -0.48
C LEU A 1115 -20.96 31.68 0.45
N LYS A 1116 -20.96 31.89 1.77
CA LYS A 1116 -20.51 30.85 2.73
C LYS A 1116 -21.30 29.54 2.58
N SER A 1117 -22.59 29.62 2.25
CA SER A 1117 -23.44 28.44 2.02
C SER A 1117 -23.22 27.80 0.64
N LEU A 1118 -22.96 28.60 -0.39
CA LEU A 1118 -22.66 28.13 -1.75
C LEU A 1118 -21.25 27.53 -1.88
N LEU A 1119 -20.31 27.97 -1.04
CA LEU A 1119 -18.95 27.44 -0.97
C LEU A 1119 -18.89 26.00 -0.44
N LEU A 1120 -19.94 25.48 0.21
CA LEU A 1120 -19.91 24.11 0.75
C LEU A 1120 -19.86 23.06 -0.36
N PHE A 1121 -18.91 22.12 -0.25
CA PHE A 1121 -18.90 20.93 -1.10
C PHE A 1121 -20.02 19.97 -0.70
N PRO A 1122 -20.86 19.53 -1.65
CA PRO A 1122 -21.94 18.60 -1.33
C PRO A 1122 -21.57 17.12 -1.54
N SER A 1123 -20.46 16.82 -2.25
CA SER A 1123 -20.02 15.45 -2.52
C SER A 1123 -18.50 15.32 -2.63
N THR A 1124 -17.99 14.09 -2.55
CA THR A 1124 -16.58 13.75 -2.77
C THR A 1124 -16.25 13.37 -4.23
N SER A 1125 -17.11 13.70 -5.19
CA SER A 1125 -16.98 13.28 -6.60
C SER A 1125 -15.70 13.76 -7.30
N LEU A 1126 -15.17 14.94 -6.95
CA LEU A 1126 -13.88 15.40 -7.47
C LEU A 1126 -12.71 14.53 -6.99
N CYS A 1127 -12.76 14.01 -5.76
CA CYS A 1127 -11.77 13.08 -5.25
C CYS A 1127 -11.86 11.74 -5.99
N GLU A 1128 -13.08 11.22 -6.24
CA GLU A 1128 -13.26 10.01 -7.06
C GLU A 1128 -12.69 10.15 -8.47
N THR A 1129 -12.88 11.32 -9.09
CA THR A 1129 -12.28 11.66 -10.39
C THR A 1129 -10.75 11.75 -10.30
N GLY A 1130 -10.25 12.31 -9.19
CA GLY A 1130 -8.82 12.35 -8.85
C GLY A 1130 -8.20 10.97 -8.72
N PHE A 1131 -8.86 10.03 -8.03
CA PHE A 1131 -8.41 8.64 -7.87
C PHE A 1131 -8.39 7.87 -9.19
N SER A 1132 -9.37 8.14 -10.07
CA SER A 1132 -9.38 7.58 -11.42
C SER A 1132 -8.16 8.06 -12.22
N THR A 1133 -7.80 9.34 -12.08
CA THR A 1133 -6.58 9.89 -12.70
C THR A 1133 -5.29 9.34 -12.08
N LEU A 1134 -5.25 9.16 -10.75
CA LEU A 1134 -4.14 8.51 -10.04
C LEU A 1134 -3.90 7.09 -10.58
N SER A 1135 -4.96 6.31 -10.80
CA SER A 1135 -4.88 4.93 -11.30
C SER A 1135 -4.32 4.83 -12.73
N VAL A 1136 -4.48 5.88 -13.54
CA VAL A 1136 -3.90 5.97 -14.89
C VAL A 1136 -2.42 6.37 -14.83
N ILE A 1137 -2.07 7.33 -13.96
CA ILE A 1137 -0.70 7.83 -13.82
C ILE A 1137 0.21 6.79 -13.18
N LYS A 1138 -0.25 6.18 -12.07
CA LYS A 1138 0.48 5.17 -11.31
C LYS A 1138 0.10 3.80 -11.84
N THR A 1139 1.01 3.18 -12.59
CA THR A 1139 0.86 1.82 -13.11
C THR A 1139 1.88 0.91 -12.44
N LYS A 1140 1.75 -0.43 -12.60
CA LYS A 1140 2.73 -1.40 -12.07
C LYS A 1140 4.19 -1.07 -12.42
N HIS A 1141 4.43 -0.45 -13.56
CA HIS A 1141 5.76 -0.03 -14.03
C HIS A 1141 6.20 1.36 -13.54
N ARG A 1142 5.30 2.17 -12.95
CA ARG A 1142 5.51 3.54 -12.47
C ARG A 1142 5.19 3.71 -10.97
N ASN A 1143 5.23 2.63 -10.20
CA ASN A 1143 4.80 2.64 -8.79
C ASN A 1143 5.69 3.51 -7.86
N SER A 1144 6.92 3.86 -8.27
CA SER A 1144 7.84 4.72 -7.51
C SER A 1144 7.71 6.22 -7.82
N LEU A 1145 6.79 6.63 -8.70
CA LEU A 1145 6.64 8.02 -9.09
C LEU A 1145 6.06 8.87 -7.93
N ASN A 1146 6.65 10.04 -7.67
CA ASN A 1146 6.00 11.05 -6.83
C ASN A 1146 4.76 11.59 -7.56
N ILE A 1147 3.59 11.25 -7.05
CA ILE A 1147 2.31 11.50 -7.71
C ILE A 1147 1.83 12.95 -7.60
N HIS A 1148 2.30 13.72 -6.60
CA HIS A 1148 1.77 15.04 -6.30
C HIS A 1148 1.88 16.00 -7.49
N TYR A 1149 3.06 16.09 -8.10
CA TYR A 1149 3.32 16.99 -9.22
C TYR A 1149 2.55 16.62 -10.51
N PRO A 1150 2.61 15.37 -11.02
CA PRO A 1150 1.84 15.01 -12.22
C PRO A 1150 0.33 15.07 -11.98
N LEU A 1151 -0.16 14.73 -10.79
CA LEU A 1151 -1.59 14.89 -10.46
C LEU A 1151 -2.01 16.36 -10.55
N ARG A 1152 -1.24 17.27 -9.94
CA ARG A 1152 -1.56 18.70 -9.97
C ARG A 1152 -1.66 19.23 -11.40
N VAL A 1153 -0.67 18.94 -12.25
CA VAL A 1153 -0.69 19.39 -13.65
C VAL A 1153 -1.83 18.75 -14.45
N ALA A 1154 -2.18 17.50 -14.15
CA ALA A 1154 -3.25 16.79 -14.84
C ALA A 1154 -4.67 17.22 -14.40
N LEU A 1155 -4.85 17.60 -13.13
CA LEU A 1155 -6.17 17.88 -12.53
C LEU A 1155 -6.51 19.37 -12.47
N SER A 1156 -5.51 20.24 -12.31
CA SER A 1156 -5.78 21.68 -12.13
C SER A 1156 -6.11 22.38 -13.44
N SER A 1157 -7.02 23.36 -13.37
CA SER A 1157 -7.38 24.18 -14.53
C SER A 1157 -6.48 25.41 -14.71
N ILE A 1158 -5.70 25.76 -13.68
CA ILE A 1158 -4.77 26.89 -13.67
C ILE A 1158 -3.70 26.71 -14.75
N GLN A 1159 -3.45 27.77 -15.53
CA GLN A 1159 -2.39 27.76 -16.52
C GLN A 1159 -1.07 28.22 -15.88
N PRO A 1160 0.04 27.47 -16.07
CA PRO A 1160 1.33 27.86 -15.53
C PRO A 1160 1.89 29.11 -16.23
N ARG A 1161 2.49 30.02 -15.45
CA ARG A 1161 3.13 31.26 -15.92
C ARG A 1161 4.48 30.95 -16.57
N LEU A 1162 4.44 30.49 -17.82
CA LEU A 1162 5.65 30.07 -18.56
C LEU A 1162 6.72 31.17 -18.64
N ASP A 1163 6.31 32.44 -18.77
CA ASP A 1163 7.25 33.57 -18.83
C ASP A 1163 8.05 33.73 -17.53
N LYS A 1164 7.37 33.62 -16.38
CA LYS A 1164 7.98 33.62 -15.03
C LYS A 1164 8.94 32.43 -14.84
N LEU A 1165 8.58 31.26 -15.35
CA LEU A 1165 9.42 30.06 -15.27
C LEU A 1165 10.68 30.18 -16.13
N THR A 1166 10.55 30.75 -17.34
CA THR A 1166 11.70 30.96 -18.23
C THR A 1166 12.63 32.08 -17.77
N SER A 1167 12.11 33.13 -17.14
CA SER A 1167 12.92 34.27 -16.66
C SER A 1167 13.76 33.95 -15.42
N LYS A 1168 13.29 33.03 -14.55
CA LYS A 1168 14.04 32.55 -13.37
C LYS A 1168 15.29 31.73 -13.73
N LYS A 1169 15.44 31.29 -14.99
CA LYS A 1169 16.59 30.49 -15.46
C LYS A 1169 17.60 31.43 -16.12
N GLN A 1170 18.40 32.13 -15.32
CA GLN A 1170 19.39 33.09 -15.83
C GLN A 1170 20.49 32.38 -16.65
N ALA A 1171 20.67 32.85 -17.88
CA ALA A 1171 21.91 32.71 -18.63
C ALA A 1171 22.95 33.68 -18.02
N HIS A 1172 23.83 33.19 -17.15
CA HIS A 1172 24.95 34.01 -16.68
C HIS A 1172 26.07 33.96 -17.70
N LEU A 1173 26.35 35.12 -18.31
CA LEU A 1173 27.55 35.39 -19.07
C LEU A 1173 28.74 35.37 -18.10
N SER A 1174 29.73 34.51 -18.34
CA SER A 1174 31.08 34.72 -17.79
C SER A 1174 32.01 35.01 -18.95
N HIS A 1175 32.61 36.20 -18.90
CA HIS A 1175 33.72 36.65 -19.75
C HIS A 1175 34.93 35.73 -19.68
#